data_AF-L8M718-F1
#
_entry.id   AF-L8M718-F1
#
_cell.length_a   1.000
_cell.length_b   1.000
_cell.length_c   1.000
_cell.angle_alpha   90.00
_cell.angle_beta   90.00
_cell.angle_gamma   90.00
#
_symmetry.space_group_name_H-M   'P 1'
#
loop_
_entity.id
_entity.type
_entity.pdbx_description
1 polymer ?
#
loop_
_entity_poly.entity_id
_entity_poly.type
_entity_poly.pdbx_seq_one_letter_code
_entity_poly.pdbx_strand_id
1 'polypeptide(L)'
;MKLDQEFYQVPLHFDAEQLHQEVFQFNEMDWQIHRTKIEGTSSIVLVSVGGTINDDFAISGAMRGTAFLELCPYIQQVIKAFEAPVSRSYLLRIPKSRKVLPLGDYNYHWFRRRCIYVPIVTNPGVQFSYNDHPQKITPESGEAWTLNHSQHHGIANTGAADCIYLVIETKGSLALQGILESFEENSELEPKQIAYNPSHVSEIPLETYCFEVLTPKEIGDLTAEILFDAEDLGMPQNKVTRLVEKIEQFRQKWKQVFVKFHHDRSGELAYQDLILEFQQQIVSDVHKWLPVGSRGSLALMVINSMLSTSQRAIAKQVPRLSWVRKKLTIKPTLRWSARYRVVEHYQQQTNFKRLSEQKVQVLELFQSSVTLDEVRERLTAIDGVSEEKLIKIVQRLLEFRLLREEFQLPHFEQPIFIVSAPRAGSTLLFETLSKFPQLWSTAKESHETIEGIPELHPAARNYSSNCLSAADVTPEIALTLKERFTEQLQNRQEQLFLDVPAEQRPQNVRFLEKTPKNSLRIPFLKAIFPEAKFIYLYRDPKQNVSSIIEGWRSRRFVAYRQVPGWPFQEWSFLLAPGWSSLEDYSIAKIATHQWKSANSYIMKDLKNIPAKDWCFVRYSDLVANPKKIVSRISKFAQLDWDEKIDQMVSRSLPVSHMSVSAPSPDKWRKNVQEINQILPEVQPIMNLVDKTQNSGQ
;
A
#
# COMPACT_ATOMS: atom_id res chain seq x y z
N MET A 1 -8.97 -18.36 26.91
CA MET A 1 -9.48 -17.97 28.23
C MET A 1 -10.60 -16.96 27.99
N LYS A 2 -11.85 -17.39 28.17
CA LYS A 2 -13.03 -16.52 28.06
C LYS A 2 -13.20 -15.87 29.43
N LEU A 3 -13.37 -14.56 29.45
CA LEU A 3 -13.83 -13.87 30.64
C LEU A 3 -15.36 -13.95 30.64
N ASP A 4 -15.99 -14.18 31.79
CA ASP A 4 -17.43 -14.44 31.89
C ASP A 4 -18.27 -13.15 31.96
N GLN A 5 -17.68 -12.03 32.37
CA GLN A 5 -18.29 -10.69 32.38
C GLN A 5 -17.89 -9.86 31.15
N GLU A 6 -18.61 -8.78 30.90
CA GLU A 6 -18.36 -7.89 29.75
C GLU A 6 -17.16 -6.96 29.99
N PHE A 7 -17.06 -6.42 31.21
CA PHE A 7 -16.04 -5.46 31.65
C PHE A 7 -15.47 -5.87 33.00
N TYR A 8 -14.18 -5.62 33.17
CA TYR A 8 -13.40 -5.99 34.34
C TYR A 8 -12.58 -4.83 34.82
N GLN A 9 -12.85 -4.39 36.04
CA GLN A 9 -11.93 -3.52 36.75
C GLN A 9 -10.73 -4.36 37.20
N VAL A 10 -9.53 -3.96 36.80
CA VAL A 10 -8.30 -4.57 37.27
C VAL A 10 -8.02 -3.98 38.67
N PRO A 11 -7.68 -4.79 39.69
CA PRO A 11 -7.48 -4.33 41.07
C PRO A 11 -6.15 -3.58 41.27
N LEU A 12 -5.85 -2.65 40.37
CA LEU A 12 -4.71 -1.74 40.40
C LEU A 12 -5.23 -0.31 40.27
N HIS A 13 -4.69 0.59 41.08
CA HIS A 13 -5.01 2.01 41.01
C HIS A 13 -3.72 2.82 40.94
N PHE A 14 -3.70 3.84 40.08
CA PHE A 14 -2.53 4.62 39.72
C PHE A 14 -2.72 6.09 40.11
N ASP A 15 -1.60 6.77 40.40
CA ASP A 15 -1.51 8.20 40.66
C ASP A 15 -1.94 9.01 39.43
N ALA A 16 -3.18 9.50 39.47
CA ALA A 16 -3.75 10.26 38.37
C ALA A 16 -3.03 11.59 38.11
N GLU A 17 -2.52 12.24 39.16
CA GLU A 17 -1.83 13.54 39.02
C GLU A 17 -0.50 13.36 38.29
N GLN A 18 0.27 12.33 38.65
CA GLN A 18 1.51 12.04 37.94
C GLN A 18 1.26 11.64 36.47
N LEU A 19 0.22 10.83 36.19
CA LEU A 19 -0.17 10.49 34.82
C LEU A 19 -0.57 11.74 34.01
N HIS A 20 -1.27 12.70 34.62
CA HIS A 20 -1.60 13.97 33.98
C HIS A 20 -0.33 14.72 33.61
N GLN A 21 0.61 14.89 34.56
CA GLN A 21 1.86 15.61 34.32
C GLN A 21 2.65 15.03 33.13
N GLU A 22 2.76 13.70 33.04
CA GLU A 22 3.47 13.04 31.93
C GLU A 22 2.75 13.15 30.58
N VAL A 23 1.42 13.24 30.56
CA VAL A 23 0.67 13.35 29.30
C VAL A 23 0.63 14.79 28.79
N PHE A 24 0.46 15.76 29.68
CA PHE A 24 0.33 17.19 29.32
C PHE A 24 1.65 17.86 28.93
N GLN A 25 2.78 17.16 29.06
CA GLN A 25 4.07 17.63 28.51
C GLN A 25 4.10 17.62 26.97
N PHE A 26 3.28 16.77 26.33
CA PHE A 26 3.27 16.62 24.87
C PHE A 26 2.49 17.75 24.19
N ASN A 27 3.01 18.23 23.06
CA ASN A 27 2.38 19.30 22.28
C ASN A 27 1.42 18.73 21.23
N GLU A 28 0.58 19.58 20.64
CA GLU A 28 -0.43 19.15 19.65
C GLU A 28 0.15 18.50 18.39
N MET A 29 1.41 18.79 18.01
CA MET A 29 2.04 18.14 16.85
C MET A 29 2.50 16.71 17.13
N ASP A 30 2.63 16.33 18.40
CA ASP A 30 2.98 14.96 18.80
C ASP A 30 1.80 13.99 18.60
N TRP A 31 0.57 14.52 18.65
CA TRP A 31 -0.67 13.76 18.47
C TRP A 31 -0.93 13.47 16.99
N GLN A 32 -0.87 12.18 16.62
CA GLN A 32 -1.13 11.75 15.25
C GLN A 32 -2.58 11.27 15.09
N ILE A 33 -3.12 11.36 13.86
CA ILE A 33 -4.42 10.76 13.54
C ILE A 33 -4.42 9.29 13.94
N HIS A 34 -5.38 8.89 14.77
CA HIS A 34 -5.47 7.51 15.24
C HIS A 34 -5.75 6.53 14.09
N ARG A 35 -5.31 5.27 14.23
CA ARG A 35 -5.43 4.21 13.20
C ARG A 35 -6.84 3.99 12.64
N THR A 36 -7.87 4.21 13.45
CA THR A 36 -9.27 4.09 13.01
C THR A 36 -9.68 5.20 12.04
N LYS A 37 -8.88 6.27 11.93
CA LYS A 37 -9.11 7.47 11.11
C LYS A 37 -10.45 8.15 11.37
N ILE A 38 -10.98 7.95 12.58
CA ILE A 38 -12.20 8.62 13.01
C ILE A 38 -11.86 10.08 13.30
N GLU A 39 -12.67 10.98 12.75
CA GLU A 39 -12.44 12.42 12.84
C GLU A 39 -12.22 12.88 14.30
N GLY A 40 -11.19 13.69 14.51
CA GLY A 40 -10.81 14.24 15.82
C GLY A 40 -10.17 13.24 16.79
N THR A 41 -10.07 11.95 16.44
CA THR A 41 -9.38 10.95 17.30
C THR A 41 -7.89 10.94 16.98
N SER A 42 -7.06 11.08 18.02
CA SER A 42 -5.61 11.10 17.88
C SER A 42 -4.90 10.20 18.88
N SER A 43 -3.63 9.91 18.65
CA SER A 43 -2.83 9.06 19.53
C SER A 43 -1.35 9.41 19.52
N ILE A 44 -0.69 9.13 20.65
CA ILE A 44 0.77 9.08 20.79
C ILE A 44 1.18 7.63 20.98
N VAL A 45 2.01 7.11 20.06
CA VAL A 45 2.46 5.72 20.10
C VAL A 45 3.65 5.58 21.06
N LEU A 46 3.51 4.71 22.07
CA LEU A 46 4.50 4.48 23.13
C LEU A 46 5.31 3.20 22.92
N VAL A 47 4.66 2.12 22.49
CA VAL A 47 5.31 0.84 22.17
C VAL A 47 4.81 0.35 20.82
N SER A 48 5.73 0.08 19.89
CA SER A 48 5.44 -0.30 18.50
C SER A 48 6.56 -1.12 17.89
N VAL A 49 6.31 -1.70 16.71
CA VAL A 49 7.31 -2.48 15.99
C VAL A 49 8.51 -1.60 15.65
N GLY A 50 9.70 -2.00 16.10
CA GLY A 50 10.96 -1.28 15.90
C GLY A 50 11.10 0.02 16.69
N GLY A 51 10.12 0.39 17.54
CA GLY A 51 10.13 1.63 18.32
C GLY A 51 9.94 2.88 17.47
N THR A 52 9.29 2.75 16.30
CA THR A 52 9.00 3.87 15.40
C THR A 52 7.53 4.25 15.47
N ILE A 53 7.15 5.44 15.06
CA ILE A 53 5.72 5.81 15.04
C ILE A 53 5.00 5.04 13.93
N ASN A 54 4.27 3.98 14.31
CA ASN A 54 3.53 3.10 13.41
C ASN A 54 2.40 2.35 14.14
N ASP A 55 1.40 1.90 13.37
CA ASP A 55 0.27 1.09 13.84
C ASP A 55 0.43 -0.40 13.53
N ASP A 56 1.67 -0.90 13.45
CA ASP A 56 1.92 -2.30 13.11
C ASP A 56 1.44 -3.23 14.22
N PHE A 57 0.60 -4.21 13.87
CA PHE A 57 -0.02 -5.18 14.79
C PHE A 57 0.94 -6.23 15.37
N ALA A 58 2.19 -5.85 15.63
CA ALA A 58 3.29 -6.73 16.06
C ALA A 58 3.58 -7.86 15.05
N ILE A 59 3.32 -7.61 13.76
CA ILE A 59 3.51 -8.60 12.70
C ILE A 59 4.84 -8.37 12.01
N SER A 60 5.25 -7.14 11.73
CA SER A 60 6.45 -6.94 10.89
C SER A 60 7.78 -7.17 11.61
N GLY A 61 7.85 -7.14 12.94
CA GLY A 61 9.12 -7.33 13.67
C GLY A 61 9.04 -7.08 15.18
N ALA A 62 10.20 -6.99 15.82
CA ALA A 62 10.37 -6.84 17.27
C ALA A 62 9.76 -5.55 17.84
N MET A 63 9.12 -5.67 19.00
CA MET A 63 8.56 -4.55 19.76
C MET A 63 9.66 -3.75 20.47
N ARG A 64 9.53 -2.42 20.49
CA ARG A 64 10.38 -1.50 21.27
C ARG A 64 9.58 -0.29 21.75
N GLY A 65 10.04 0.33 22.83
CA GLY A 65 9.58 1.66 23.25
C GLY A 65 9.94 2.72 22.20
N THR A 66 9.08 3.71 22.05
CA THR A 66 9.35 4.91 21.24
C THR A 66 10.04 5.98 22.09
N ALA A 67 10.57 7.03 21.45
CA ALA A 67 11.13 8.18 22.16
C ALA A 67 10.10 8.87 23.08
N PHE A 68 8.79 8.73 22.82
CA PHE A 68 7.76 9.27 23.71
C PHE A 68 7.67 8.49 25.03
N LEU A 69 7.86 7.16 25.00
CA LEU A 69 7.83 6.36 26.22
C LEU A 69 9.03 6.65 27.12
N GLU A 70 10.19 6.97 26.54
CA GLU A 70 11.39 7.37 27.30
C GLU A 70 11.14 8.62 28.16
N LEU A 71 10.19 9.48 27.77
CA LEU A 71 9.79 10.69 28.49
C LEU A 71 8.73 10.45 29.58
N CYS A 72 8.23 9.21 29.72
CA CYS A 72 7.13 8.87 30.63
C CYS A 72 7.53 7.78 31.64
N PRO A 73 8.41 8.08 32.62
CA PRO A 73 8.90 7.08 33.58
C PRO A 73 7.79 6.45 34.43
N TYR A 74 6.72 7.18 34.77
CA TYR A 74 5.59 6.64 35.51
C TYR A 74 4.69 5.78 34.64
N ILE A 75 4.39 6.17 33.39
CA ILE A 75 3.70 5.28 32.44
C ILE A 75 4.48 3.96 32.27
N GLN A 76 5.81 3.98 32.29
CA GLN A 76 6.60 2.74 32.28
C GLN A 76 6.37 1.87 33.53
N GLN A 77 6.21 2.47 34.71
CA GLN A 77 5.83 1.76 35.95
C GLN A 77 4.42 1.20 35.86
N VAL A 78 3.45 1.98 35.37
CA VAL A 78 2.06 1.54 35.14
C VAL A 78 2.02 0.33 34.23
N ILE A 79 2.73 0.37 33.10
CA ILE A 79 2.82 -0.75 32.17
C ILE A 79 3.41 -1.99 32.86
N LYS A 80 4.50 -1.82 33.62
CA LYS A 80 5.17 -2.92 34.31
C LYS A 80 4.31 -3.57 35.40
N ALA A 81 3.43 -2.80 36.05
CA ALA A 81 2.56 -3.26 37.13
C ALA A 81 1.55 -4.35 36.71
N PHE A 82 1.24 -4.45 35.40
CA PHE A 82 0.39 -5.51 34.87
C PHE A 82 1.09 -6.86 34.72
N GLU A 83 2.42 -6.92 34.94
CA GLU A 83 3.23 -8.15 34.90
C GLU A 83 3.02 -8.99 33.63
N ALA A 84 2.75 -8.33 32.51
CA ALA A 84 2.47 -8.96 31.22
C ALA A 84 3.31 -8.33 30.11
N PRO A 85 3.81 -9.13 29.15
CA PRO A 85 4.58 -8.61 28.03
C PRO A 85 3.70 -7.71 27.15
N VAL A 86 4.16 -6.49 26.89
CA VAL A 86 3.43 -5.53 26.07
C VAL A 86 3.64 -5.78 24.59
N SER A 87 2.53 -5.97 23.90
CA SER A 87 2.47 -6.12 22.45
C SER A 87 2.46 -4.78 21.75
N ARG A 88 1.70 -3.79 22.25
CA ARG A 88 1.65 -2.40 21.77
C ARG A 88 1.13 -1.52 22.90
N SER A 89 1.48 -0.24 22.88
CA SER A 89 0.90 0.73 23.81
C SER A 89 0.87 2.12 23.20
N TYR A 90 -0.17 2.87 23.51
CA TYR A 90 -0.36 4.23 23.00
C TYR A 90 -1.29 5.02 23.92
N LEU A 91 -1.13 6.34 23.94
CA LEU A 91 -2.13 7.27 24.46
C LEU A 91 -3.20 7.48 23.40
N LEU A 92 -4.46 7.37 23.78
CA LEU A 92 -5.63 7.58 22.92
C LEU A 92 -6.38 8.82 23.38
N ARG A 93 -6.48 9.83 22.52
CA ARG A 93 -7.33 11.00 22.75
C ARG A 93 -8.66 10.82 22.04
N ILE A 94 -9.74 10.91 22.80
CA ILE A 94 -11.12 10.79 22.34
C ILE A 94 -11.76 12.18 22.39
N PRO A 95 -12.17 12.74 21.24
CA PRO A 95 -12.73 14.08 21.21
C PRO A 95 -14.06 14.16 21.95
N LYS A 96 -14.35 15.32 22.54
CA LYS A 96 -15.65 15.65 23.14
C LYS A 96 -16.83 15.43 22.19
N SER A 97 -18.01 15.21 22.75
CA SER A 97 -19.28 15.06 22.02
C SER A 97 -19.25 13.97 20.92
N ARG A 98 -18.46 12.92 21.13
CA ARG A 98 -18.33 11.76 20.24
C ARG A 98 -19.24 10.63 20.72
N LYS A 99 -20.17 10.21 19.84
CA LYS A 99 -21.22 9.24 20.21
C LYS A 99 -20.72 7.80 20.41
N VAL A 100 -19.92 7.23 19.51
CA VAL A 100 -19.31 5.89 19.69
C VAL A 100 -18.05 5.81 18.82
N LEU A 101 -16.97 5.30 19.40
CA LEU A 101 -15.78 4.80 18.71
C LEU A 101 -15.72 3.28 18.92
N PRO A 102 -15.68 2.46 17.86
CA PRO A 102 -15.36 1.04 18.04
C PRO A 102 -13.96 0.93 18.62
N LEU A 103 -13.84 0.28 19.78
CA LEU A 103 -12.58 0.08 20.49
C LEU A 103 -11.82 -1.15 19.98
N GLY A 104 -12.53 -2.09 19.36
CA GLY A 104 -11.93 -3.24 18.69
C GLY A 104 -12.74 -3.64 17.46
N ASP A 105 -12.09 -3.66 16.30
CA ASP A 105 -12.56 -4.48 15.19
C ASP A 105 -12.02 -5.89 15.44
N TYR A 106 -12.87 -6.87 15.69
CA TYR A 106 -12.41 -8.23 15.97
C TYR A 106 -11.57 -8.79 14.82
N ASN A 107 -10.27 -8.90 15.01
CA ASN A 107 -9.31 -9.29 13.99
C ASN A 107 -8.24 -10.18 14.61
N TYR A 108 -7.29 -10.68 13.82
CA TYR A 108 -6.26 -11.61 14.30
C TYR A 108 -5.41 -11.05 15.44
N HIS A 109 -5.11 -9.75 15.44
CA HIS A 109 -4.34 -9.13 16.51
C HIS A 109 -5.07 -9.27 17.86
N TRP A 110 -6.36 -8.92 17.90
CA TRP A 110 -7.18 -9.03 19.12
C TRP A 110 -7.71 -10.44 19.39
N PHE A 111 -7.65 -11.33 18.41
CA PHE A 111 -7.80 -12.78 18.65
C PHE A 111 -6.64 -13.34 19.49
N ARG A 112 -5.45 -12.72 19.39
CA ARG A 112 -4.26 -13.09 20.17
C ARG A 112 -4.04 -12.24 21.42
N ARG A 113 -4.59 -11.04 21.47
CA ARG A 113 -4.24 -10.02 22.46
C ARG A 113 -5.48 -9.35 23.04
N ARG A 114 -5.36 -8.92 24.29
CA ARG A 114 -6.35 -8.12 24.99
C ARG A 114 -5.85 -6.70 25.18
N CYS A 115 -6.77 -5.78 25.42
CA CYS A 115 -6.49 -4.38 25.72
C CYS A 115 -6.82 -4.09 27.18
N ILE A 116 -5.89 -3.41 27.85
CA ILE A 116 -6.09 -2.80 29.15
C ILE A 116 -6.16 -1.28 28.92
N TYR A 117 -7.13 -0.64 29.54
CA TYR A 117 -7.41 0.78 29.45
C TYR A 117 -7.19 1.41 30.83
N VAL A 118 -6.32 2.40 30.89
CA VAL A 118 -6.09 3.23 32.08
C VAL A 118 -6.60 4.65 31.75
N PRO A 119 -7.75 5.08 32.30
CA PRO A 119 -8.23 6.45 32.11
C PRO A 119 -7.25 7.42 32.76
N ILE A 120 -6.74 8.35 31.98
CA ILE A 120 -5.86 9.42 32.47
C ILE A 120 -6.72 10.67 32.63
N VAL A 121 -7.32 11.15 31.54
CA VAL A 121 -8.31 12.24 31.58
C VAL A 121 -9.65 11.65 31.18
N THR A 122 -10.64 11.73 32.07
CA THR A 122 -11.99 11.18 31.88
C THR A 122 -13.05 12.19 32.33
N ASN A 123 -14.32 11.91 32.03
CA ASN A 123 -15.44 12.71 32.51
C ASN A 123 -16.72 11.84 32.61
N PRO A 124 -17.76 12.28 33.35
CA PRO A 124 -19.01 11.51 33.52
C PRO A 124 -19.79 11.21 32.23
N GLY A 125 -19.46 11.87 31.11
CA GLY A 125 -20.05 11.62 29.80
C GLY A 125 -19.38 10.48 29.02
N VAL A 126 -18.33 9.84 29.56
CA VAL A 126 -17.72 8.65 28.95
C VAL A 126 -18.58 7.41 29.23
N GLN A 127 -18.83 6.62 28.20
CA GLN A 127 -19.58 5.36 28.31
C GLN A 127 -18.91 4.28 27.49
N PHE A 128 -18.65 3.12 28.10
CA PHE A 128 -18.30 1.94 27.35
C PHE A 128 -19.55 1.28 26.77
N SER A 129 -19.42 0.60 25.63
CA SER A 129 -20.49 -0.20 25.03
C SER A 129 -20.00 -1.62 24.73
N TYR A 130 -20.92 -2.57 24.83
CA TYR A 130 -20.74 -3.98 24.49
C TYR A 130 -21.90 -4.43 23.60
N ASN A 131 -21.62 -5.03 22.44
CA ASN A 131 -22.62 -5.34 21.41
C ASN A 131 -23.53 -4.16 21.06
N ASP A 132 -22.93 -2.98 20.90
CA ASP A 132 -23.63 -1.70 20.64
C ASP A 132 -24.63 -1.26 21.73
N HIS A 133 -24.67 -1.96 22.87
CA HIS A 133 -25.41 -1.56 24.05
C HIS A 133 -24.51 -0.74 24.98
N PRO A 134 -24.82 0.54 25.24
CA PRO A 134 -24.04 1.35 26.17
C PRO A 134 -24.24 0.83 27.60
N GLN A 135 -23.14 0.58 28.29
CA GLN A 135 -23.11 0.26 29.71
C GLN A 135 -22.87 1.54 30.52
N LYS A 136 -23.50 1.64 31.68
CA LYS A 136 -23.27 2.75 32.63
C LYS A 136 -22.00 2.49 33.45
N ILE A 137 -20.86 2.37 32.80
CA ILE A 137 -19.55 2.36 33.45
C ILE A 137 -18.93 3.73 33.24
N THR A 138 -18.57 4.39 34.33
CA THR A 138 -17.89 5.70 34.32
C THR A 138 -16.50 5.52 34.90
N PRO A 139 -15.48 5.18 34.09
CA PRO A 139 -14.14 4.94 34.59
C PRO A 139 -13.57 6.21 35.21
N GLU A 140 -13.01 6.09 36.41
CA GLU A 140 -12.32 7.16 37.11
C GLU A 140 -10.85 7.24 36.70
N SER A 141 -10.24 8.42 36.90
CA SER A 141 -8.82 8.60 36.54
C SER A 141 -7.94 7.75 37.44
N GLY A 142 -6.97 7.05 36.87
CA GLY A 142 -6.07 6.16 37.63
C GLY A 142 -6.59 4.73 37.80
N GLU A 143 -7.84 4.43 37.46
CA GLU A 143 -8.33 3.05 37.41
C GLU A 143 -7.72 2.25 36.24
N ALA A 144 -7.91 0.93 36.25
CA ALA A 144 -7.58 0.08 35.12
C ALA A 144 -8.76 -0.84 34.75
N TRP A 145 -8.98 -0.98 33.45
CA TRP A 145 -10.12 -1.71 32.91
C TRP A 145 -9.66 -2.65 31.77
N THR A 146 -10.13 -3.89 31.77
CA THR A 146 -10.05 -4.80 30.62
C THR A 146 -11.46 -5.25 30.25
N LEU A 147 -11.64 -5.75 29.03
CA LEU A 147 -12.96 -6.15 28.53
C LEU A 147 -12.92 -7.51 27.84
N ASN A 148 -14.09 -8.14 27.72
CA ASN A 148 -14.21 -9.36 26.95
C ASN A 148 -14.11 -9.05 25.46
N HIS A 149 -12.97 -9.37 24.87
CA HIS A 149 -12.72 -9.09 23.46
C HIS A 149 -13.47 -10.00 22.48
N SER A 150 -14.19 -11.03 22.94
CA SER A 150 -14.89 -11.99 22.06
C SER A 150 -16.11 -11.42 21.34
N GLN A 151 -16.47 -10.16 21.61
CA GLN A 151 -17.63 -9.46 21.05
C GLN A 151 -17.27 -8.02 20.67
N HIS A 152 -18.18 -7.35 19.95
CA HIS A 152 -18.03 -5.93 19.60
C HIS A 152 -18.08 -5.05 20.84
N HIS A 153 -17.18 -4.06 20.91
CA HIS A 153 -17.10 -3.12 22.01
C HIS A 153 -16.69 -1.73 21.53
N GLY A 154 -17.10 -0.71 22.28
CA GLY A 154 -16.86 0.69 21.95
C GLY A 154 -16.73 1.61 23.15
N ILE A 155 -16.32 2.84 22.88
CA ILE A 155 -16.27 3.94 23.85
C ILE A 155 -16.92 5.18 23.25
N ALA A 156 -17.78 5.82 24.03
CA ALA A 156 -18.39 7.09 23.74
C ALA A 156 -17.77 8.17 24.64
N ASN A 157 -17.62 9.39 24.15
CA ASN A 157 -17.38 10.56 24.98
C ASN A 157 -18.46 11.60 24.67
N THR A 158 -19.57 11.52 25.39
CA THR A 158 -20.67 12.49 25.26
C THR A 158 -20.45 13.76 26.06
N GLY A 159 -19.33 13.86 26.78
CA GLY A 159 -18.94 14.99 27.59
C GLY A 159 -18.50 16.23 26.80
N ALA A 160 -18.22 17.30 27.54
CA ALA A 160 -17.83 18.61 27.02
C ALA A 160 -16.31 18.80 26.85
N ALA A 161 -15.50 17.84 27.31
CA ALA A 161 -14.05 17.85 27.24
C ALA A 161 -13.51 16.57 26.59
N ASP A 162 -12.32 16.66 25.99
CA ASP A 162 -11.63 15.51 25.44
C ASP A 162 -11.17 14.58 26.56
N CYS A 163 -11.09 13.29 26.27
CA CYS A 163 -10.58 12.28 27.21
C CYS A 163 -9.27 11.69 26.69
N ILE A 164 -8.42 11.24 27.61
CA ILE A 164 -7.15 10.59 27.30
C ILE A 164 -7.05 9.28 28.07
N TYR A 165 -6.78 8.20 27.34
CA TYR A 165 -6.61 6.86 27.88
C TYR A 165 -5.22 6.33 27.51
N LEU A 166 -4.52 5.71 28.46
CA LEU A 166 -3.42 4.83 28.14
C LEU A 166 -3.99 3.45 27.76
N VAL A 167 -3.67 2.99 26.56
CA VAL A 167 -4.06 1.67 26.09
C VAL A 167 -2.83 0.76 26.05
N ILE A 168 -2.94 -0.42 26.63
CA ILE A 168 -1.91 -1.45 26.66
C ILE A 168 -2.47 -2.72 26.04
N GLU A 169 -1.92 -3.13 24.90
CA GLU A 169 -2.28 -4.37 24.21
C GLU A 169 -1.27 -5.47 24.63
N THR A 170 -1.75 -6.64 25.08
CA THR A 170 -0.90 -7.74 25.58
C THR A 170 -1.48 -9.12 25.26
N LYS A 171 -0.61 -10.14 25.10
CA LYS A 171 -1.01 -11.56 25.09
C LYS A 171 -1.44 -12.08 26.48
N GLY A 172 -1.21 -11.29 27.53
CA GLY A 172 -1.43 -11.67 28.91
C GLY A 172 -0.26 -12.46 29.51
N SER A 173 -0.40 -12.80 30.78
CA SER A 173 0.54 -13.64 31.55
C SER A 173 -0.25 -14.38 32.64
N LEU A 174 0.34 -15.41 33.23
CA LEU A 174 -0.26 -16.09 34.40
C LEU A 174 -0.39 -15.12 35.59
N ALA A 175 0.55 -14.19 35.75
CA ALA A 175 0.48 -13.16 36.78
C ALA A 175 -0.70 -12.22 36.58
N LEU A 176 -0.88 -11.69 35.36
CA LEU A 176 -2.05 -10.86 35.03
C LEU A 176 -3.36 -11.63 35.19
N GLN A 177 -3.37 -12.91 34.83
CA GLN A 177 -4.54 -13.77 35.04
C GLN A 177 -4.87 -13.88 36.54
N GLY A 178 -3.88 -14.15 37.39
CA GLY A 178 -4.07 -14.18 38.85
C GLY A 178 -4.55 -12.85 39.42
N ILE A 179 -4.07 -11.71 38.88
CA ILE A 179 -4.57 -10.37 39.24
C ILE A 179 -6.06 -10.25 38.93
N LEU A 180 -6.50 -10.68 37.75
CA LEU A 180 -7.91 -10.60 37.34
C LEU A 180 -8.82 -11.54 38.16
N GLU A 181 -8.39 -12.79 38.37
CA GLU A 181 -9.16 -13.82 39.08
C GLU A 181 -9.32 -13.49 40.58
N SER A 182 -8.28 -12.94 41.21
CA SER A 182 -8.31 -12.60 42.64
C SER A 182 -9.40 -11.58 43.02
N PHE A 183 -9.81 -10.73 42.07
CA PHE A 183 -10.84 -9.71 42.28
C PHE A 183 -12.25 -10.23 41.96
N GLU A 184 -12.39 -11.17 41.02
CA GLU A 184 -13.67 -11.86 40.75
C GLU A 184 -14.15 -12.67 41.97
N GLU A 185 -13.21 -13.29 42.70
CA GLU A 185 -13.53 -14.12 43.87
C GLU A 185 -13.80 -13.33 45.15
N ASN A 186 -13.40 -12.05 45.21
CA ASN A 186 -13.47 -11.26 46.44
C ASN A 186 -13.68 -9.76 46.16
N SER A 187 -14.95 -9.38 45.95
CA SER A 187 -15.37 -8.01 45.61
C SER A 187 -15.11 -6.94 46.69
N GLU A 188 -14.55 -7.33 47.84
CA GLU A 188 -14.16 -6.44 48.95
C GLU A 188 -12.64 -6.14 48.99
N LEU A 189 -11.84 -6.70 48.07
CA LEU A 189 -10.40 -6.40 48.01
C LEU A 189 -10.16 -4.96 47.53
N GLU A 190 -9.54 -4.15 48.38
CA GLU A 190 -9.10 -2.80 48.01
C GLU A 190 -8.09 -2.85 46.85
N PRO A 191 -8.25 -2.04 45.78
CA PRO A 191 -7.30 -1.97 44.69
C PRO A 191 -5.89 -1.63 45.18
N LYS A 192 -4.89 -2.35 44.66
CA LYS A 192 -3.48 -2.09 45.00
C LYS A 192 -3.04 -0.75 44.41
N GLN A 193 -2.68 0.18 45.29
CA GLN A 193 -2.15 1.49 44.92
C GLN A 193 -0.71 1.36 44.41
N ILE A 194 -0.45 1.90 43.23
CA ILE A 194 0.88 1.93 42.59
C ILE A 194 1.35 3.39 42.51
N ALA A 195 2.03 3.88 43.54
CA ALA A 195 2.55 5.26 43.56
C ALA A 195 3.75 5.44 42.63
N TYR A 196 4.00 6.69 42.19
CA TYR A 196 5.19 7.02 41.41
C TYR A 196 6.47 6.90 42.25
N ASN A 197 7.42 6.10 41.77
CA ASN A 197 8.75 6.01 42.35
C ASN A 197 9.81 6.54 41.37
N PRO A 198 10.37 7.75 41.56
CA PRO A 198 11.34 8.32 40.63
C PRO A 198 12.67 7.57 40.57
N SER A 199 12.98 6.75 41.58
CA SER A 199 14.20 5.92 41.61
C SER A 199 14.01 4.57 40.89
N HIS A 200 12.79 4.27 40.44
CA HIS A 200 12.48 3.00 39.80
C HIS A 200 12.87 3.03 38.32
N VAL A 201 13.84 2.20 37.94
CA VAL A 201 14.15 1.92 36.53
C VAL A 201 13.23 0.79 36.05
N SER A 202 12.23 1.13 35.24
CA SER A 202 11.31 0.16 34.65
C SER A 202 11.89 -0.42 33.36
N GLU A 203 12.45 -1.63 33.40
CA GLU A 203 12.51 -2.43 32.18
C GLU A 203 11.11 -3.02 31.92
N ILE A 204 10.45 -2.54 30.87
CA ILE A 204 9.12 -3.02 30.49
C ILE A 204 9.28 -4.39 29.81
N PRO A 205 8.55 -5.43 30.24
CA PRO A 205 8.49 -6.67 29.48
C PRO A 205 7.80 -6.39 28.15
N LEU A 206 8.51 -6.60 27.04
CA LEU A 206 7.98 -6.46 25.68
C LEU A 206 7.67 -7.83 25.10
N GLU A 207 6.62 -7.92 24.27
CA GLU A 207 6.32 -9.16 23.54
C GLU A 207 7.50 -9.53 22.63
N THR A 208 8.06 -10.71 22.86
CA THR A 208 9.06 -11.30 21.97
C THR A 208 8.43 -11.56 20.61
N TYR A 209 9.02 -10.97 19.57
CA TYR A 209 8.53 -11.14 18.22
C TYR A 209 8.78 -12.56 17.70
N CYS A 210 7.70 -13.17 17.21
CA CYS A 210 7.70 -14.39 16.41
C CYS A 210 6.72 -14.24 15.24
N PHE A 211 7.03 -14.87 14.11
CA PHE A 211 6.10 -14.91 12.98
C PHE A 211 4.99 -15.92 13.28
N GLU A 212 3.88 -15.45 13.81
CA GLU A 212 2.77 -16.30 14.24
C GLU A 212 1.63 -16.34 13.22
N VAL A 213 1.05 -17.53 13.03
CA VAL A 213 -0.12 -17.77 12.17
C VAL A 213 -1.13 -18.65 12.92
N LEU A 214 -2.36 -18.79 12.41
CA LEU A 214 -3.32 -19.75 12.96
C LEU A 214 -2.85 -21.19 12.76
N THR A 215 -2.98 -22.01 13.80
CA THR A 215 -2.74 -23.44 13.72
C THR A 215 -3.84 -24.15 12.92
N PRO A 216 -3.61 -25.38 12.41
CA PRO A 216 -4.66 -26.15 11.74
C PRO A 216 -5.91 -26.37 12.60
N LYS A 217 -5.74 -26.53 13.92
CA LYS A 217 -6.85 -26.66 14.86
C LYS A 217 -7.69 -25.38 14.91
N GLU A 218 -7.04 -24.22 15.05
CA GLU A 218 -7.74 -22.94 15.13
C GLU A 218 -8.44 -22.58 13.82
N ILE A 219 -7.83 -22.90 12.67
CA ILE A 219 -8.52 -22.79 11.37
C ILE A 219 -9.76 -23.69 11.36
N GLY A 220 -9.65 -24.92 11.85
CA GLY A 220 -10.79 -25.83 12.02
C GLY A 220 -11.91 -25.21 12.84
N ASP A 221 -11.59 -24.74 14.05
CA ASP A 221 -12.54 -24.13 14.98
C ASP A 221 -13.21 -22.88 14.37
N LEU A 222 -12.43 -21.94 13.81
CA LEU A 222 -12.95 -20.71 13.21
C LEU A 222 -13.83 -20.99 11.98
N THR A 223 -13.44 -21.94 11.14
CA THR A 223 -14.26 -22.30 9.97
C THR A 223 -15.50 -23.10 10.33
N ALA A 224 -15.54 -23.76 11.49
CA ALA A 224 -16.74 -24.38 12.01
C ALA A 224 -17.80 -23.33 12.41
N GLU A 225 -17.39 -22.23 13.04
CA GLU A 225 -18.29 -21.10 13.35
C GLU A 225 -18.89 -20.47 12.08
N ILE A 226 -18.12 -20.40 10.99
CA ILE A 226 -18.61 -19.92 9.68
C ILE A 226 -19.70 -20.85 9.13
N LEU A 227 -19.47 -22.16 9.19
CA LEU A 227 -20.42 -23.16 8.70
C LEU A 227 -21.70 -23.18 9.54
N PHE A 228 -21.55 -23.11 10.87
CA PHE A 228 -22.66 -23.08 11.81
C PHE A 228 -23.59 -21.89 11.53
N ASP A 229 -23.04 -20.67 11.50
CA ASP A 229 -23.86 -19.48 11.21
C ASP A 229 -24.45 -19.51 9.80
N ALA A 230 -23.74 -20.04 8.80
CA ALA A 230 -24.27 -20.13 7.44
C ALA A 230 -25.51 -21.04 7.38
N GLU A 231 -25.49 -22.18 8.08
CA GLU A 231 -26.62 -23.11 8.15
C GLU A 231 -27.77 -22.54 8.99
N ASP A 232 -27.48 -22.05 10.19
CA ASP A 232 -28.47 -21.52 11.14
C ASP A 232 -29.23 -20.30 10.58
N LEU A 233 -28.54 -19.44 9.83
CA LEU A 233 -29.11 -18.20 9.27
C LEU A 233 -29.76 -18.40 7.89
N GLY A 234 -30.01 -19.65 7.49
CA GLY A 234 -30.89 -19.98 6.36
C GLY A 234 -30.22 -19.93 4.98
N MET A 235 -28.90 -20.15 4.88
CA MET A 235 -28.26 -20.33 3.58
C MET A 235 -28.80 -21.61 2.89
N PRO A 236 -29.16 -21.56 1.59
CA PRO A 236 -29.70 -22.73 0.89
C PRO A 236 -28.78 -23.95 0.96
N GLN A 237 -29.34 -25.14 1.22
CA GLN A 237 -28.58 -26.37 1.48
C GLN A 237 -27.55 -26.69 0.40
N ASN A 238 -27.89 -26.53 -0.88
CA ASN A 238 -26.96 -26.76 -1.99
C ASN A 238 -25.73 -25.82 -1.97
N LYS A 239 -25.90 -24.59 -1.46
CA LYS A 239 -24.79 -23.66 -1.27
C LYS A 239 -23.97 -23.99 -0.02
N VAL A 240 -24.62 -24.46 1.05
CA VAL A 240 -23.94 -24.95 2.26
C VAL A 240 -23.06 -26.15 1.91
N THR A 241 -23.57 -27.14 1.16
CA THR A 241 -22.76 -28.29 0.71
C THR A 241 -21.53 -27.84 -0.07
N ARG A 242 -21.68 -26.90 -1.00
CA ARG A 242 -20.54 -26.35 -1.77
C ARG A 242 -19.56 -25.57 -0.89
N LEU A 243 -20.05 -24.87 0.12
CA LEU A 243 -19.22 -24.14 1.07
C LEU A 243 -18.39 -25.11 1.93
N VAL A 244 -18.99 -26.21 2.40
CA VAL A 244 -18.30 -27.27 3.14
C VAL A 244 -17.14 -27.83 2.33
N GLU A 245 -17.37 -28.17 1.05
CA GLU A 245 -16.32 -28.67 0.16
C GLU A 245 -15.14 -27.68 0.04
N LYS A 246 -15.43 -26.39 -0.16
CA LYS A 246 -14.41 -25.34 -0.26
C LYS A 246 -13.65 -25.15 1.06
N ILE A 247 -14.34 -25.18 2.19
CA ILE A 247 -13.73 -25.06 3.52
C ILE A 247 -12.82 -26.26 3.81
N GLU A 248 -13.23 -27.48 3.46
CA GLU A 248 -12.39 -28.66 3.62
C GLU A 248 -11.13 -28.59 2.75
N GLN A 249 -11.25 -28.17 1.49
CA GLN A 249 -10.09 -27.94 0.62
C GLN A 249 -9.14 -26.89 1.22
N PHE A 250 -9.68 -25.77 1.72
CA PHE A 250 -8.90 -24.73 2.39
C PHE A 250 -8.20 -25.26 3.66
N ARG A 251 -8.89 -26.00 4.51
CA ARG A 251 -8.33 -26.64 5.73
C ARG A 251 -7.15 -27.55 5.38
N GLN A 252 -7.29 -28.40 4.37
CA GLN A 252 -6.22 -29.30 3.95
C GLN A 252 -5.00 -28.54 3.40
N LYS A 253 -5.21 -27.55 2.54
CA LYS A 253 -4.14 -26.70 2.02
C LYS A 253 -3.42 -25.95 3.15
N TRP A 254 -4.18 -25.37 4.09
CA TRP A 254 -3.61 -24.71 5.26
C TRP A 254 -2.75 -25.64 6.09
N LYS A 255 -3.25 -26.86 6.35
CA LYS A 255 -2.50 -27.89 7.08
C LYS A 255 -1.19 -28.25 6.36
N GLN A 256 -1.21 -28.41 5.04
CA GLN A 256 0.00 -28.72 4.26
C GLN A 256 1.04 -27.59 4.35
N VAL A 257 0.62 -26.33 4.16
CA VAL A 257 1.51 -25.17 4.29
C VAL A 257 2.04 -25.06 5.72
N PHE A 258 1.19 -25.29 6.73
CA PHE A 258 1.60 -25.27 8.14
C PHE A 258 2.57 -26.39 8.51
N VAL A 259 2.47 -27.58 7.93
CA VAL A 259 3.46 -28.64 8.12
C VAL A 259 4.81 -28.26 7.50
N LYS A 260 4.82 -27.56 6.35
CA LYS A 260 6.06 -27.14 5.69
C LYS A 260 6.74 -25.99 6.43
N PHE A 261 5.99 -24.97 6.85
CA PHE A 261 6.57 -23.70 7.33
C PHE A 261 6.30 -23.39 8.80
N HIS A 262 5.33 -24.02 9.46
CA HIS A 262 4.96 -23.74 10.84
C HIS A 262 4.78 -22.23 11.13
N HIS A 263 5.54 -21.70 12.10
CA HIS A 263 5.58 -20.28 12.45
C HIS A 263 6.83 -19.60 11.84
N ASP A 264 7.28 -20.06 10.67
CA ASP A 264 8.44 -19.52 9.96
C ASP A 264 8.02 -18.52 8.88
N ARG A 265 8.73 -17.39 8.86
CA ARG A 265 8.46 -16.27 7.95
C ARG A 265 8.78 -16.59 6.48
N SER A 266 9.57 -17.62 6.16
CA SER A 266 9.75 -18.10 4.78
C SER A 266 8.43 -18.54 4.15
N GLY A 267 7.46 -19.00 4.94
CA GLY A 267 6.11 -19.34 4.49
C GLY A 267 5.16 -18.16 4.27
N GLU A 268 5.60 -16.91 4.53
CA GLU A 268 4.72 -15.73 4.53
C GLU A 268 3.93 -15.58 3.21
N LEU A 269 4.54 -15.81 2.06
CA LEU A 269 3.86 -15.75 0.76
C LEU A 269 2.83 -16.87 0.58
N ALA A 270 3.14 -18.08 1.05
CA ALA A 270 2.21 -19.21 0.97
C ALA A 270 0.95 -18.96 1.81
N TYR A 271 1.12 -18.42 3.03
CA TYR A 271 -0.02 -18.03 3.86
C TYR A 271 -0.81 -16.86 3.26
N GLN A 272 -0.14 -15.86 2.66
CA GLN A 272 -0.84 -14.77 1.96
C GLN A 272 -1.67 -15.28 0.78
N ASP A 273 -1.16 -16.27 0.03
CA ASP A 273 -1.88 -16.88 -1.09
C ASP A 273 -3.11 -17.65 -0.62
N LEU A 274 -2.99 -18.42 0.48
CA LEU A 274 -4.14 -19.10 1.08
C LEU A 274 -5.20 -18.14 1.61
N ILE A 275 -4.80 -17.03 2.25
CA ILE A 275 -5.75 -15.99 2.70
C ILE A 275 -6.44 -15.35 1.49
N LEU A 276 -5.73 -15.12 0.39
CA LEU A 276 -6.33 -14.63 -0.85
C LEU A 276 -7.31 -15.64 -1.44
N GLU A 277 -6.97 -16.92 -1.46
CA GLU A 277 -7.88 -17.99 -1.89
C GLU A 277 -9.15 -18.02 -1.02
N PHE A 278 -8.99 -17.93 0.30
CA PHE A 278 -10.09 -17.83 1.26
C PHE A 278 -11.01 -16.64 0.98
N GLN A 279 -10.44 -15.46 0.72
CA GLN A 279 -11.21 -14.27 0.32
C GLN A 279 -12.02 -14.50 -0.95
N GLN A 280 -11.41 -15.12 -1.97
CA GLN A 280 -12.00 -15.29 -3.28
C GLN A 280 -13.05 -16.41 -3.36
N GLN A 281 -12.90 -17.44 -2.54
CA GLN A 281 -13.73 -18.64 -2.64
C GLN A 281 -14.74 -18.80 -1.51
N ILE A 282 -14.41 -18.35 -0.29
CA ILE A 282 -15.23 -18.54 0.91
C ILE A 282 -15.92 -17.23 1.28
N VAL A 283 -15.16 -16.15 1.54
CA VAL A 283 -15.74 -14.85 1.95
C VAL A 283 -16.75 -14.35 0.91
N SER A 284 -16.43 -14.46 -0.38
CA SER A 284 -17.34 -14.06 -1.48
C SER A 284 -18.71 -14.71 -1.42
N ASP A 285 -18.79 -15.94 -0.92
CA ASP A 285 -20.00 -16.77 -0.94
C ASP A 285 -20.83 -16.57 0.33
N VAL A 286 -20.18 -16.33 1.47
CA VAL A 286 -20.84 -16.30 2.79
C VAL A 286 -21.10 -14.90 3.34
N HIS A 287 -20.34 -13.87 2.95
CA HIS A 287 -20.39 -12.55 3.62
C HIS A 287 -21.77 -11.88 3.64
N LYS A 288 -22.68 -12.26 2.72
CA LYS A 288 -24.05 -11.71 2.68
C LYS A 288 -25.02 -12.41 3.62
N TRP A 289 -24.65 -13.59 4.10
CA TRP A 289 -25.46 -14.44 4.98
C TRP A 289 -25.09 -14.26 6.45
N LEU A 290 -23.90 -13.72 6.73
CA LEU A 290 -23.38 -13.54 8.08
C LEU A 290 -23.58 -12.09 8.52
N PRO A 291 -24.46 -11.82 9.51
CA PRO A 291 -24.62 -10.51 10.12
C PRO A 291 -23.30 -10.02 10.71
N VAL A 292 -23.11 -8.70 10.72
CA VAL A 292 -21.97 -8.09 11.41
C VAL A 292 -22.04 -8.46 12.89
N GLY A 293 -20.93 -8.98 13.43
CA GLY A 293 -20.83 -9.39 14.83
C GLY A 293 -21.24 -10.84 15.11
N SER A 294 -21.77 -11.58 14.13
CA SER A 294 -22.00 -13.02 14.28
C SER A 294 -20.68 -13.78 14.46
N ARG A 295 -20.68 -14.96 15.10
CA ARG A 295 -19.45 -15.73 15.34
C ARG A 295 -18.71 -16.09 14.05
N GLY A 296 -19.44 -16.48 13.03
CA GLY A 296 -18.94 -16.71 11.67
C GLY A 296 -18.35 -15.45 11.05
N SER A 297 -18.99 -14.29 11.19
CA SER A 297 -18.45 -13.01 10.67
C SER A 297 -17.13 -12.63 11.37
N LEU A 298 -17.06 -12.82 12.69
CA LEU A 298 -15.86 -12.59 13.50
C LEU A 298 -14.73 -13.55 13.08
N ALA A 299 -15.06 -14.83 12.86
CA ALA A 299 -14.11 -15.82 12.37
C ALA A 299 -13.54 -15.46 10.99
N LEU A 300 -14.38 -14.97 10.06
CA LEU A 300 -13.90 -14.44 8.78
C LEU A 300 -12.89 -13.31 8.99
N MET A 301 -13.20 -12.35 9.86
CA MET A 301 -12.33 -11.20 10.11
C MET A 301 -10.98 -11.64 10.68
N VAL A 302 -10.96 -12.61 11.60
CA VAL A 302 -9.73 -13.17 12.18
C VAL A 302 -8.87 -13.83 11.10
N ILE A 303 -9.41 -14.78 10.33
CA ILE A 303 -8.64 -15.48 9.27
C ILE A 303 -8.12 -14.46 8.25
N ASN A 304 -8.95 -13.51 7.85
CA ASN A 304 -8.65 -12.56 6.80
C ASN A 304 -7.57 -11.51 7.16
N SER A 305 -7.41 -11.23 8.46
CA SER A 305 -6.54 -10.16 8.95
C SER A 305 -5.20 -10.65 9.48
N MET A 306 -4.94 -11.96 9.47
CA MET A 306 -3.77 -12.58 10.12
C MET A 306 -2.42 -11.95 9.76
N LEU A 307 -2.22 -11.61 8.50
CA LEU A 307 -0.98 -11.01 8.01
C LEU A 307 -1.14 -9.51 7.69
N SER A 308 -2.23 -8.90 8.16
CA SER A 308 -2.47 -7.47 7.97
C SER A 308 -1.67 -6.68 9.00
N THR A 309 -0.70 -5.91 8.53
CA THR A 309 0.12 -5.04 9.39
C THR A 309 -0.63 -3.83 9.93
N SER A 310 -1.89 -3.58 9.56
CA SER A 310 -2.68 -2.49 10.13
C SER A 310 -4.17 -2.74 9.92
N GLN A 311 -5.01 -1.97 10.62
CA GLN A 311 -6.45 -1.93 10.42
C GLN A 311 -6.74 -1.39 9.01
N ARG A 312 -6.90 -2.28 8.03
CA ARG A 312 -7.46 -1.95 6.73
C ARG A 312 -8.93 -2.32 6.76
N ALA A 313 -9.80 -1.41 6.32
CA ALA A 313 -11.19 -1.75 6.05
C ALA A 313 -11.22 -2.95 5.08
N ILE A 314 -11.61 -4.12 5.61
CA ILE A 314 -11.76 -5.39 4.89
C ILE A 314 -12.62 -5.19 3.63
N ALA A 315 -13.52 -4.20 3.66
CA ALA A 315 -14.39 -3.79 2.56
C ALA A 315 -13.69 -3.36 1.25
N LYS A 316 -12.39 -3.01 1.25
CA LYS A 316 -11.67 -2.64 0.00
C LYS A 316 -10.74 -3.73 -0.54
N GLN A 317 -10.65 -4.89 0.11
CA GLN A 317 -9.69 -5.93 -0.28
C GLN A 317 -10.25 -7.01 -1.20
N VAL A 318 -11.57 -7.15 -1.37
CA VAL A 318 -12.10 -7.99 -2.47
C VAL A 318 -11.90 -7.23 -3.76
N PRO A 319 -10.92 -7.58 -4.62
CA PRO A 319 -10.95 -7.06 -5.96
C PRO A 319 -12.22 -7.66 -6.55
N ARG A 320 -13.21 -6.84 -6.91
CA ARG A 320 -14.21 -7.31 -7.88
C ARG A 320 -13.39 -7.92 -9.02
N LEU A 321 -13.49 -9.24 -9.21
CA LEU A 321 -12.80 -10.01 -10.26
C LEU A 321 -13.05 -9.45 -11.68
N SER A 322 -13.96 -8.47 -11.80
CA SER A 322 -14.22 -7.68 -13.00
C SER A 322 -13.31 -6.46 -13.23
N TRP A 323 -12.39 -6.12 -12.32
CA TRP A 323 -11.59 -4.88 -12.41
C TRP A 323 -10.22 -4.99 -13.08
N VAL A 324 -9.74 -6.18 -13.46
CA VAL A 324 -8.50 -6.32 -14.27
C VAL A 324 -8.77 -6.28 -15.79
N ARG A 325 -10.04 -6.26 -16.22
CA ARG A 325 -10.43 -6.00 -17.62
C ARG A 325 -11.19 -4.69 -17.85
N LYS A 326 -11.45 -3.89 -16.81
CA LYS A 326 -12.12 -2.59 -16.94
C LYS A 326 -11.19 -1.43 -16.58
N LYS A 327 -10.65 -0.84 -17.65
CA LYS A 327 -10.21 0.56 -17.81
C LYS A 327 -8.90 0.99 -17.14
N LEU A 328 -7.80 0.75 -17.87
CA LEU A 328 -6.64 1.64 -17.94
C LEU A 328 -6.46 2.25 -19.34
N THR A 329 -7.50 2.24 -20.17
CA THR A 329 -7.60 3.24 -21.23
C THR A 329 -8.08 4.51 -20.54
N ILE A 330 -7.23 5.55 -20.48
CA ILE A 330 -7.73 6.93 -20.48
C ILE A 330 -8.86 6.93 -21.52
N LYS A 331 -10.10 7.22 -21.10
CA LYS A 331 -11.18 7.33 -22.09
C LYS A 331 -10.71 8.43 -23.04
N PRO A 332 -10.43 8.11 -24.33
CA PRO A 332 -9.94 9.13 -25.23
C PRO A 332 -10.99 10.24 -25.28
N THR A 333 -10.60 11.46 -24.89
CA THR A 333 -11.47 12.62 -24.99
C THR A 333 -11.74 12.83 -26.46
N LEU A 334 -13.01 12.68 -26.84
CA LEU A 334 -13.42 12.82 -28.22
C LEU A 334 -13.35 14.31 -28.61
N ARG A 335 -12.60 14.63 -29.66
CA ARG A 335 -12.36 16.01 -30.11
C ARG A 335 -12.96 16.22 -31.50
N TRP A 336 -13.86 17.18 -31.64
CA TRP A 336 -14.60 17.42 -32.88
C TRP A 336 -13.69 17.78 -34.07
N SER A 337 -12.69 18.62 -33.81
CA SER A 337 -11.72 19.09 -34.81
C SER A 337 -10.57 18.11 -35.07
N ALA A 338 -10.43 17.04 -34.28
CA ALA A 338 -9.39 16.05 -34.49
C ALA A 338 -9.75 15.12 -35.66
N ARG A 339 -8.73 14.72 -36.42
CA ARG A 339 -8.92 13.74 -37.51
C ARG A 339 -8.75 12.33 -36.96
N TYR A 340 -9.65 11.44 -37.32
CA TYR A 340 -9.65 10.04 -36.94
C TYR A 340 -9.64 9.17 -38.19
N ARG A 341 -9.01 8.01 -38.08
CA ARG A 341 -9.04 6.97 -39.12
C ARG A 341 -9.24 5.60 -38.50
N VAL A 342 -9.67 4.63 -39.30
CA VAL A 342 -9.59 3.21 -38.94
C VAL A 342 -8.13 2.76 -38.78
N VAL A 343 -7.89 1.89 -37.79
CA VAL A 343 -6.59 1.25 -37.58
C VAL A 343 -6.36 0.21 -38.67
N GLU A 344 -5.12 0.02 -39.13
CA GLU A 344 -4.81 -1.02 -40.12
C GLU A 344 -5.19 -2.42 -39.61
N HIS A 345 -5.65 -3.26 -40.53
CA HIS A 345 -6.12 -4.62 -40.25
C HIS A 345 -7.21 -4.73 -39.15
N TYR A 346 -7.97 -3.66 -38.87
CA TYR A 346 -9.01 -3.65 -37.82
C TYR A 346 -10.04 -4.79 -37.96
N GLN A 347 -10.31 -5.25 -39.18
CA GLN A 347 -11.24 -6.35 -39.48
C GLN A 347 -10.81 -7.69 -38.86
N GLN A 348 -9.51 -7.89 -38.63
CA GLN A 348 -8.97 -9.10 -38.01
C GLN A 348 -9.09 -9.08 -36.47
N GLN A 349 -9.36 -7.91 -35.89
CA GLN A 349 -9.45 -7.76 -34.44
C GLN A 349 -10.72 -8.42 -33.88
N THR A 350 -10.59 -9.08 -32.72
CA THR A 350 -11.71 -9.73 -32.03
C THR A 350 -12.83 -8.76 -31.63
N ASN A 351 -12.49 -7.50 -31.36
CA ASN A 351 -13.46 -6.46 -31.02
C ASN A 351 -14.35 -6.06 -32.21
N PHE A 352 -13.82 -6.10 -33.44
CA PHE A 352 -14.59 -5.80 -34.66
C PHE A 352 -15.74 -6.80 -34.83
N LYS A 353 -15.47 -8.09 -34.62
CA LYS A 353 -16.47 -9.18 -34.71
C LYS A 353 -17.64 -9.05 -33.72
N ARG A 354 -17.54 -8.16 -32.73
CA ARG A 354 -18.57 -7.90 -31.69
C ARG A 354 -19.34 -6.60 -31.92
N LEU A 355 -19.07 -5.88 -33.01
CA LEU A 355 -19.78 -4.65 -33.33
C LEU A 355 -21.19 -4.97 -33.85
N SER A 356 -22.16 -4.15 -33.46
CA SER A 356 -23.45 -4.10 -34.10
C SER A 356 -23.32 -3.47 -35.49
N GLU A 357 -24.24 -3.77 -36.40
CA GLU A 357 -24.28 -3.23 -37.77
C GLU A 357 -24.15 -1.70 -37.80
N GLN A 358 -24.91 -0.98 -36.96
CA GLN A 358 -24.81 0.48 -36.80
C GLN A 358 -23.39 0.98 -36.47
N LYS A 359 -22.61 0.22 -35.71
CA LYS A 359 -21.23 0.60 -35.35
C LYS A 359 -20.25 0.31 -36.48
N VAL A 360 -20.52 -0.72 -37.28
CA VAL A 360 -19.74 -1.01 -38.50
C VAL A 360 -19.95 0.09 -39.52
N GLN A 361 -21.20 0.50 -39.76
CA GLN A 361 -21.54 1.61 -40.65
C GLN A 361 -20.86 2.93 -40.21
N VAL A 362 -20.90 3.27 -38.92
CA VAL A 362 -20.17 4.45 -38.40
C VAL A 362 -18.66 4.29 -38.56
N LEU A 363 -18.09 3.11 -38.28
CA LEU A 363 -16.65 2.85 -38.44
C LEU A 363 -16.19 3.00 -39.91
N GLU A 364 -17.03 2.61 -40.87
CA GLU A 364 -16.77 2.77 -42.31
C GLU A 364 -16.70 4.24 -42.76
N LEU A 365 -17.30 5.17 -42.02
CA LEU A 365 -17.16 6.60 -42.31
C LEU A 365 -15.73 7.13 -42.06
N PHE A 366 -14.89 6.37 -41.35
CA PHE A 366 -13.50 6.72 -41.01
C PHE A 366 -12.45 5.93 -41.83
N GLN A 367 -12.83 5.35 -42.99
CA GLN A 367 -11.87 4.67 -43.87
C GLN A 367 -10.76 5.62 -44.35
N SER A 368 -11.10 6.90 -44.57
CA SER A 368 -10.15 7.99 -44.69
C SER A 368 -10.02 8.76 -43.37
N SER A 369 -8.90 9.47 -43.22
CA SER A 369 -8.74 10.46 -42.15
C SER A 369 -9.85 11.50 -42.26
N VAL A 370 -10.69 11.64 -41.23
CA VAL A 370 -11.84 12.56 -41.22
C VAL A 370 -12.09 13.16 -39.83
N THR A 371 -12.71 14.33 -39.78
CA THR A 371 -13.18 14.94 -38.50
C THR A 371 -14.56 14.45 -38.12
N LEU A 372 -14.98 14.68 -36.87
CA LEU A 372 -16.34 14.36 -36.45
C LEU A 372 -17.38 15.29 -37.08
N ASP A 373 -17.01 16.53 -37.39
CA ASP A 373 -17.86 17.45 -38.13
C ASP A 373 -18.16 16.91 -39.54
N GLU A 374 -17.13 16.42 -40.25
CA GLU A 374 -17.26 15.78 -41.57
C GLU A 374 -18.12 14.50 -41.49
N VAL A 375 -17.99 13.71 -40.42
CA VAL A 375 -18.80 12.50 -40.20
C VAL A 375 -20.24 12.84 -39.85
N ARG A 376 -20.48 13.91 -39.07
CA ARG A 376 -21.82 14.40 -38.72
C ARG A 376 -22.62 14.78 -39.96
N GLU A 377 -21.98 15.43 -40.93
CA GLU A 377 -22.62 15.80 -42.20
C GLU A 377 -23.06 14.57 -43.02
N ARG A 378 -22.30 13.47 -42.93
CA ARG A 378 -22.58 12.19 -43.61
C ARG A 378 -23.55 11.28 -42.85
N LEU A 379 -23.86 11.63 -41.59
CA LEU A 379 -24.65 10.81 -40.67
C LEU A 379 -26.12 10.67 -41.09
N THR A 380 -26.61 11.56 -41.95
CA THR A 380 -27.98 11.55 -42.50
C THR A 380 -28.32 10.26 -43.25
N ALA A 381 -27.33 9.46 -43.62
CA ALA A 381 -27.48 8.16 -44.27
C ALA A 381 -27.62 6.96 -43.32
N ILE A 382 -27.51 7.14 -42.00
CA ILE A 382 -27.56 6.04 -41.01
C ILE A 382 -28.79 6.18 -40.11
N ASP A 383 -29.78 5.32 -40.34
CA ASP A 383 -31.04 5.33 -39.57
C ASP A 383 -30.81 5.09 -38.07
N GLY A 384 -31.38 5.99 -37.25
CA GLY A 384 -31.43 5.85 -35.79
C GLY A 384 -30.12 6.13 -35.05
N VAL A 385 -29.19 6.90 -35.64
CA VAL A 385 -28.00 7.41 -34.96
C VAL A 385 -28.11 8.93 -34.76
N SER A 386 -28.44 9.36 -33.54
CA SER A 386 -28.35 10.78 -33.15
C SER A 386 -26.90 11.21 -32.91
N GLU A 387 -26.64 12.52 -32.85
CA GLU A 387 -25.32 13.07 -32.54
C GLU A 387 -24.76 12.56 -31.20
N GLU A 388 -25.59 12.52 -30.15
CA GLU A 388 -25.19 11.91 -28.86
C GLU A 388 -24.81 10.44 -28.99
N LYS A 389 -25.49 9.70 -29.88
CA LYS A 389 -25.23 8.28 -30.12
C LYS A 389 -23.97 8.10 -30.96
N LEU A 390 -23.69 8.98 -31.93
CA LEU A 390 -22.42 9.02 -32.67
C LEU A 390 -21.24 9.18 -31.71
N ILE A 391 -21.27 10.15 -30.80
CA ILE A 391 -20.20 10.37 -29.81
C ILE A 391 -19.93 9.09 -29.01
N LYS A 392 -20.99 8.44 -28.50
CA LYS A 392 -20.89 7.19 -27.75
C LYS A 392 -20.32 6.05 -28.60
N ILE A 393 -20.68 5.98 -29.89
CA ILE A 393 -20.15 4.98 -30.82
C ILE A 393 -18.65 5.22 -31.06
N VAL A 394 -18.25 6.44 -31.44
CA VAL A 394 -16.85 6.74 -31.76
C VAL A 394 -15.96 6.57 -30.52
N GLN A 395 -16.41 7.04 -29.35
CA GLN A 395 -15.72 6.75 -28.09
C GLN A 395 -15.53 5.25 -27.87
N ARG A 396 -16.53 4.43 -28.19
CA ARG A 396 -16.44 2.98 -28.05
C ARG A 396 -15.48 2.35 -29.07
N LEU A 397 -15.44 2.86 -30.30
CA LEU A 397 -14.53 2.41 -31.35
C LEU A 397 -13.06 2.75 -31.01
N LEU A 398 -12.81 3.94 -30.43
CA LEU A 398 -11.52 4.32 -29.87
C LEU A 398 -11.15 3.44 -28.65
N GLU A 399 -12.09 3.18 -27.74
CA GLU A 399 -11.90 2.24 -26.61
C GLU A 399 -11.54 0.82 -27.10
N PHE A 400 -12.03 0.42 -28.28
CA PHE A 400 -11.75 -0.87 -28.90
C PHE A 400 -10.49 -0.89 -29.77
N ARG A 401 -9.79 0.24 -29.92
CA ARG A 401 -8.64 0.43 -30.83
C ARG A 401 -8.96 0.05 -32.29
N LEU A 402 -10.20 0.34 -32.70
CA LEU A 402 -10.64 0.22 -34.10
C LEU A 402 -10.52 1.55 -34.84
N LEU A 403 -10.58 2.66 -34.10
CA LEU A 403 -10.21 4.00 -34.56
C LEU A 403 -8.94 4.47 -33.84
N ARG A 404 -8.22 5.37 -34.48
CA ARG A 404 -7.15 6.16 -33.86
C ARG A 404 -7.24 7.62 -34.29
N GLU A 405 -6.82 8.53 -33.42
CA GLU A 405 -6.59 9.92 -33.80
C GLU A 405 -5.31 10.01 -34.64
N GLU A 406 -5.36 10.75 -35.75
CA GLU A 406 -4.16 11.13 -36.48
C GLU A 406 -3.57 12.41 -35.90
N PHE A 407 -2.28 12.36 -35.57
CA PHE A 407 -1.53 13.52 -35.11
C PHE A 407 -0.09 13.43 -35.60
N GLN A 408 0.53 14.59 -35.78
CA GLN A 408 1.96 14.66 -36.04
C GLN A 408 2.72 14.34 -34.74
N LEU A 409 3.67 13.41 -34.82
CA LEU A 409 4.54 13.11 -33.69
C LEU A 409 5.46 14.29 -33.40
N PRO A 410 5.58 14.71 -32.13
CA PRO A 410 6.60 15.68 -31.76
C PRO A 410 7.99 15.04 -31.85
N HIS A 411 9.00 15.88 -32.05
CA HIS A 411 10.38 15.51 -31.80
C HIS A 411 10.61 15.46 -30.29
N PHE A 412 11.01 14.29 -29.79
CA PHE A 412 11.36 14.10 -28.38
C PHE A 412 12.80 14.58 -28.16
N GLU A 413 12.93 15.87 -27.86
CA GLU A 413 14.21 16.53 -27.61
C GLU A 413 14.71 16.19 -26.20
N GLN A 414 15.93 15.67 -26.10
CA GLN A 414 16.61 15.32 -24.83
C GLN A 414 15.67 14.78 -23.73
N PRO A 415 14.95 13.67 -23.96
CA PRO A 415 13.99 13.14 -23.00
C PRO A 415 14.71 12.67 -21.72
N ILE A 416 14.06 12.83 -20.58
CA ILE A 416 14.59 12.58 -19.25
C ILE A 416 13.91 11.34 -18.67
N PHE A 417 14.70 10.32 -18.34
CA PHE A 417 14.23 9.11 -17.66
C PHE A 417 14.78 9.04 -16.24
N ILE A 418 13.90 8.94 -15.25
CA ILE A 418 14.31 8.64 -13.87
C ILE A 418 14.39 7.12 -13.73
N VAL A 419 15.59 6.61 -13.48
CA VAL A 419 15.85 5.18 -13.27
C VAL A 419 16.24 4.92 -11.82
N SER A 420 15.60 3.93 -11.20
CA SER A 420 15.83 3.58 -9.81
C SER A 420 15.36 2.15 -9.52
N ALA A 421 15.82 1.58 -8.41
CA ALA A 421 15.11 0.44 -7.82
C ALA A 421 13.65 0.84 -7.46
N PRO A 422 12.71 -0.12 -7.38
CA PRO A 422 11.38 0.13 -6.84
C PRO A 422 11.48 0.78 -5.47
N ARG A 423 10.56 1.69 -5.16
CA ARG A 423 10.43 2.30 -3.82
C ARG A 423 11.65 3.14 -3.36
N ALA A 424 12.51 3.55 -4.30
CA ALA A 424 13.65 4.43 -4.06
C ALA A 424 13.27 5.93 -3.89
N GLY A 425 11.99 6.29 -3.97
CA GLY A 425 11.54 7.69 -3.91
C GLY A 425 11.42 8.38 -5.27
N SER A 426 11.43 7.62 -6.36
CA SER A 426 11.39 8.17 -7.72
C SER A 426 10.08 8.87 -8.08
N THR A 427 8.96 8.55 -7.42
CA THR A 427 7.71 9.31 -7.58
C THR A 427 7.84 10.73 -7.03
N LEU A 428 8.48 10.91 -5.87
CA LEU A 428 8.74 12.24 -5.30
C LEU A 428 9.55 13.11 -6.26
N LEU A 429 10.63 12.53 -6.82
CA LEU A 429 11.46 13.23 -7.79
C LEU A 429 10.69 13.54 -9.08
N PHE A 430 9.93 12.58 -9.61
CA PHE A 430 9.08 12.77 -10.79
C PHE A 430 8.04 13.87 -10.59
N GLU A 431 7.32 13.87 -9.46
CA GLU A 431 6.31 14.88 -9.10
C GLU A 431 6.93 16.28 -8.94
N THR A 432 8.18 16.34 -8.46
CA THR A 432 8.93 17.60 -8.36
C THR A 432 9.34 18.10 -9.74
N LEU A 433 9.93 17.24 -10.58
CA LEU A 433 10.41 17.63 -11.91
C LEU A 433 9.25 17.94 -12.87
N SER A 434 8.10 17.27 -12.76
CA SER A 434 6.93 17.54 -13.63
C SER A 434 6.33 18.94 -13.45
N LYS A 435 6.81 19.73 -12.48
CA LYS A 435 6.41 21.13 -12.30
C LYS A 435 7.24 22.12 -13.14
N PHE A 436 8.32 21.68 -13.78
CA PHE A 436 9.10 22.52 -14.68
C PHE A 436 8.29 22.88 -15.94
N PRO A 437 8.32 24.14 -16.40
CA PRO A 437 7.45 24.62 -17.49
C PRO A 437 7.70 23.93 -18.83
N GLN A 438 8.94 23.49 -19.08
CA GLN A 438 9.33 22.85 -20.34
C GLN A 438 8.94 21.37 -20.40
N LEU A 439 8.69 20.72 -19.26
CA LEU A 439 8.54 19.27 -19.20
C LEU A 439 7.11 18.81 -19.48
N TRP A 440 7.02 17.78 -20.32
CA TRP A 440 5.81 17.00 -20.54
C TRP A 440 6.00 15.61 -19.95
N SER A 441 4.99 15.04 -19.31
CA SER A 441 5.11 13.74 -18.65
C SER A 441 3.87 12.88 -18.85
N THR A 442 3.97 11.58 -18.57
CA THR A 442 2.85 10.62 -18.62
C THR A 442 1.97 10.63 -17.38
N ALA A 443 2.21 11.54 -16.42
CA ALA A 443 1.58 11.66 -15.09
C ALA A 443 1.72 10.46 -14.13
N LYS A 444 1.82 9.24 -14.67
CA LYS A 444 1.85 7.95 -13.97
C LYS A 444 2.91 7.05 -14.58
N GLU A 445 3.17 5.92 -13.92
CA GLU A 445 4.11 4.91 -14.43
C GLU A 445 3.56 4.27 -15.71
N SER A 446 4.42 4.14 -16.72
CA SER A 446 4.11 3.71 -18.09
C SER A 446 4.28 2.20 -18.32
N HIS A 447 3.92 1.37 -17.32
CA HIS A 447 4.04 -0.10 -17.40
C HIS A 447 3.37 -0.67 -18.66
N GLU A 448 2.08 -0.35 -18.86
CA GLU A 448 1.27 -0.83 -19.99
C GLU A 448 1.65 -0.19 -21.33
N THR A 449 2.30 0.99 -21.31
CA THR A 449 2.76 1.65 -22.54
C THR A 449 3.74 0.77 -23.29
N ILE A 450 4.73 0.23 -22.56
CA ILE A 450 5.75 -0.68 -23.08
C ILE A 450 5.20 -2.11 -23.16
N GLU A 451 4.68 -2.66 -22.07
CA GLU A 451 4.31 -4.08 -22.01
C GLU A 451 2.99 -4.41 -22.72
N GLY A 452 2.20 -3.40 -23.08
CA GLY A 452 1.03 -3.58 -23.95
C GLY A 452 1.40 -3.74 -25.44
N ILE A 453 2.69 -3.74 -25.79
CA ILE A 453 3.19 -4.22 -27.09
C ILE A 453 3.51 -5.71 -26.89
N PRO A 454 2.80 -6.64 -27.55
CA PRO A 454 2.92 -8.08 -27.30
C PRO A 454 4.37 -8.59 -27.31
N GLU A 455 5.18 -8.11 -28.24
CA GLU A 455 6.59 -8.44 -28.45
C GLU A 455 7.48 -7.96 -27.30
N LEU A 456 7.07 -6.93 -26.54
CA LEU A 456 7.79 -6.39 -25.40
C LEU A 456 7.26 -6.90 -24.05
N HIS A 457 6.10 -7.55 -24.04
CA HIS A 457 5.54 -8.18 -22.85
C HIS A 457 6.45 -9.34 -22.38
N PRO A 458 6.65 -9.55 -21.07
CA PRO A 458 7.46 -10.67 -20.57
C PRO A 458 7.02 -12.04 -21.08
N ALA A 459 5.72 -12.23 -21.35
CA ALA A 459 5.18 -13.46 -21.94
C ALA A 459 5.84 -13.86 -23.27
N ALA A 460 6.22 -12.89 -24.11
CA ALA A 460 6.93 -13.17 -25.37
C ALA A 460 8.36 -13.71 -25.16
N ARG A 461 8.88 -13.62 -23.93
CA ARG A 461 10.22 -14.07 -23.52
C ARG A 461 10.14 -15.07 -22.36
N ASN A 462 9.07 -15.88 -22.32
CA ASN A 462 8.80 -16.90 -21.30
C ASN A 462 8.91 -16.37 -19.86
N TYR A 463 8.50 -15.12 -19.64
CA TYR A 463 8.59 -14.43 -18.35
C TYR A 463 10.01 -14.38 -17.76
N SER A 464 11.08 -14.54 -18.53
CA SER A 464 12.45 -14.58 -18.01
C SER A 464 12.84 -13.36 -17.16
N SER A 465 12.47 -12.14 -17.58
CA SER A 465 12.59 -10.90 -16.80
C SER A 465 11.86 -9.73 -17.47
N ASN A 466 11.96 -8.53 -16.89
CA ASN A 466 11.58 -7.28 -17.54
C ASN A 466 12.68 -6.62 -18.38
N CYS A 467 13.85 -7.26 -18.53
CA CYS A 467 14.96 -6.70 -19.31
C CYS A 467 14.58 -6.52 -20.77
N LEU A 468 14.94 -5.36 -21.32
CA LEU A 468 14.90 -5.07 -22.76
C LEU A 468 16.22 -4.40 -23.14
N SER A 469 16.72 -4.75 -24.32
CA SER A 469 17.98 -4.29 -24.90
C SER A 469 17.74 -3.48 -26.17
N ALA A 470 18.81 -2.92 -26.76
CA ALA A 470 18.71 -2.26 -28.07
C ALA A 470 18.26 -3.22 -29.19
N ALA A 471 18.52 -4.53 -29.05
CA ALA A 471 18.12 -5.53 -30.05
C ALA A 471 16.60 -5.79 -30.06
N ASP A 472 15.87 -5.36 -29.03
CA ASP A 472 14.42 -5.46 -28.95
C ASP A 472 13.70 -4.28 -29.64
N VAL A 473 14.44 -3.35 -30.25
CA VAL A 473 13.90 -2.16 -30.93
C VAL A 473 13.85 -2.39 -32.44
N THR A 474 12.65 -2.33 -33.01
CA THR A 474 12.42 -2.18 -34.45
C THR A 474 11.89 -0.77 -34.75
N PRO A 475 11.95 -0.31 -36.02
CA PRO A 475 11.35 0.97 -36.42
C PRO A 475 9.86 1.08 -36.03
N GLU A 476 9.10 -0.01 -36.17
CA GLU A 476 7.67 -0.08 -35.85
C GLU A 476 7.41 0.02 -34.35
N ILE A 477 8.23 -0.66 -33.54
CA ILE A 477 8.15 -0.58 -32.07
C ILE A 477 8.49 0.84 -31.60
N ALA A 478 9.56 1.44 -32.14
CA ALA A 478 9.97 2.78 -31.78
C ALA A 478 8.89 3.81 -32.14
N LEU A 479 8.28 3.68 -33.32
CA LEU A 479 7.16 4.52 -33.75
C LEU A 479 5.96 4.37 -32.82
N THR A 480 5.52 3.13 -32.58
CA THR A 480 4.37 2.81 -31.72
C THR A 480 4.55 3.36 -30.31
N LEU A 481 5.76 3.25 -29.73
CA LEU A 481 6.03 3.79 -28.40
C LEU A 481 5.97 5.31 -28.38
N LYS A 482 6.54 6.00 -29.39
CA LYS A 482 6.45 7.46 -29.50
C LYS A 482 5.00 7.93 -29.63
N GLU A 483 4.16 7.23 -30.40
CA GLU A 483 2.71 7.47 -30.47
C GLU A 483 2.05 7.33 -29.10
N ARG A 484 2.21 6.17 -28.44
CA ARG A 484 1.59 5.91 -27.14
C ARG A 484 2.06 6.83 -26.02
N PHE A 485 3.31 7.28 -26.06
CA PHE A 485 3.80 8.29 -25.13
C PHE A 485 3.15 9.64 -25.41
N THR A 486 3.09 10.05 -26.68
CA THR A 486 2.46 11.31 -27.10
C THR A 486 1.00 11.41 -26.65
N GLU A 487 0.24 10.32 -26.76
CA GLU A 487 -1.15 10.23 -26.29
C GLU A 487 -1.33 10.48 -24.78
N GLN A 488 -0.28 10.27 -23.99
CA GLN A 488 -0.30 10.39 -22.54
C GLN A 488 0.41 11.64 -22.02
N LEU A 489 1.05 12.42 -22.91
CA LEU A 489 1.79 13.60 -22.49
C LEU A 489 0.85 14.65 -21.89
N GLN A 490 1.23 15.19 -20.75
CA GLN A 490 0.63 16.38 -20.16
C GLN A 490 1.70 17.34 -19.64
N ASN A 491 1.41 18.63 -19.71
CA ASN A 491 2.25 19.67 -19.13
C ASN A 491 2.02 19.80 -17.61
N ARG A 492 2.72 20.74 -16.96
CA ARG A 492 2.62 20.97 -15.52
C ARG A 492 1.25 21.44 -15.01
N GLN A 493 0.39 21.93 -15.91
CA GLN A 493 -1.01 22.31 -15.66
C GLN A 493 -1.98 21.14 -15.90
N GLU A 494 -1.47 19.94 -16.16
CA GLU A 494 -2.26 18.74 -16.45
C GLU A 494 -3.07 18.84 -17.74
N GLN A 495 -2.72 19.78 -18.63
CA GLN A 495 -3.28 19.86 -19.97
C GLN A 495 -2.61 18.79 -20.85
N LEU A 496 -3.43 17.93 -21.46
CA LEU A 496 -2.95 16.89 -22.37
C LEU A 496 -2.38 17.52 -23.65
N PHE A 497 -1.30 16.94 -24.18
CA PHE A 497 -0.64 17.41 -25.40
C PHE A 497 -1.61 17.45 -26.58
N LEU A 498 -2.43 16.41 -26.72
CA LEU A 498 -3.39 16.33 -27.80
C LEU A 498 -4.61 17.26 -27.59
N ASP A 499 -4.84 17.79 -26.37
CA ASP A 499 -5.86 18.81 -26.11
C ASP A 499 -5.40 20.22 -26.50
N VAL A 500 -4.09 20.40 -26.76
CA VAL A 500 -3.58 21.63 -27.38
C VAL A 500 -3.97 21.64 -28.86
N PRO A 501 -4.52 22.76 -29.39
CA PRO A 501 -4.82 22.90 -30.82
C PRO A 501 -3.62 22.55 -31.68
N ALA A 502 -3.84 21.86 -32.81
CA ALA A 502 -2.76 21.25 -33.60
C ALA A 502 -1.69 22.26 -34.03
N GLU A 503 -2.10 23.47 -34.38
CA GLU A 503 -1.28 24.61 -34.78
C GLU A 503 -0.49 25.26 -33.62
N GLN A 504 -0.87 24.97 -32.37
CA GLN A 504 -0.21 25.45 -31.15
C GLN A 504 0.62 24.37 -30.46
N ARG A 505 0.58 23.12 -30.94
CA ARG A 505 1.34 22.01 -30.35
C ARG A 505 2.84 22.27 -30.51
N PRO A 506 3.64 22.11 -29.44
CA PRO A 506 5.08 22.27 -29.56
C PRO A 506 5.65 21.16 -30.45
N GLN A 507 6.48 21.55 -31.42
CA GLN A 507 7.18 20.60 -32.29
C GLN A 507 8.23 19.79 -31.52
N ASN A 508 8.87 20.42 -30.53
CA ASN A 508 9.87 19.80 -29.67
C ASN A 508 9.28 19.59 -28.27
N VAL A 509 9.43 18.38 -27.74
CA VAL A 509 8.91 17.99 -26.43
C VAL A 509 10.05 17.47 -25.56
N ARG A 510 10.27 18.14 -24.42
CA ARG A 510 11.13 17.67 -23.34
C ARG A 510 10.35 16.68 -22.47
N PHE A 511 10.40 15.40 -22.84
CA PHE A 511 9.64 14.34 -22.17
C PHE A 511 10.29 13.92 -20.85
N LEU A 512 9.49 13.76 -19.79
CA LEU A 512 9.88 13.21 -18.50
C LEU A 512 9.10 11.92 -18.21
N GLU A 513 9.85 10.85 -17.93
CA GLU A 513 9.27 9.54 -17.62
C GLU A 513 9.90 8.94 -16.36
N LYS A 514 9.07 8.25 -15.58
CA LYS A 514 9.53 7.35 -14.54
C LYS A 514 8.67 6.09 -14.50
N THR A 515 9.34 4.95 -14.70
CA THR A 515 8.80 3.63 -14.37
C THR A 515 9.90 2.77 -13.73
N PRO A 516 9.71 2.15 -12.55
CA PRO A 516 10.77 1.37 -11.89
C PRO A 516 11.37 0.24 -12.75
N LYS A 517 10.59 -0.36 -13.66
CA LYS A 517 11.08 -1.38 -14.60
C LYS A 517 12.12 -0.85 -15.59
N ASN A 518 12.21 0.46 -15.79
CA ASN A 518 13.21 1.08 -16.67
C ASN A 518 14.64 0.96 -16.11
N SER A 519 14.79 0.57 -14.85
CA SER A 519 16.07 0.09 -14.30
C SER A 519 16.69 -1.08 -15.07
N LEU A 520 15.88 -1.83 -15.84
CA LEU A 520 16.30 -2.96 -16.67
C LEU A 520 16.23 -2.67 -18.18
N ARG A 521 16.01 -1.42 -18.60
CA ARG A 521 15.67 -1.06 -19.99
C ARG A 521 16.47 0.13 -20.53
N ILE A 522 17.56 0.52 -19.88
CA ILE A 522 18.33 1.71 -20.30
C ILE A 522 18.81 1.60 -21.77
N PRO A 523 19.41 0.48 -22.24
CA PRO A 523 19.84 0.35 -23.63
C PRO A 523 18.67 0.41 -24.63
N PHE A 524 17.54 -0.20 -24.27
CA PHE A 524 16.31 -0.17 -25.07
C PHE A 524 15.77 1.27 -25.22
N LEU A 525 15.69 2.02 -24.11
CA LEU A 525 15.24 3.42 -24.12
C LEU A 525 16.20 4.32 -24.91
N LYS A 526 17.51 4.14 -24.76
CA LYS A 526 18.52 4.90 -25.51
C LYS A 526 18.45 4.64 -27.02
N ALA A 527 18.12 3.40 -27.44
CA ALA A 527 17.93 3.07 -28.85
C ALA A 527 16.69 3.75 -29.46
N ILE A 528 15.59 3.91 -28.70
CA ILE A 528 14.37 4.62 -29.15
C ILE A 528 14.56 6.14 -29.12
N PHE A 529 15.26 6.63 -28.09
CA PHE A 529 15.53 8.04 -27.81
C PHE A 529 17.04 8.28 -27.71
N PRO A 530 17.74 8.50 -28.83
CA PRO A 530 19.20 8.66 -28.84
C PRO A 530 19.70 9.82 -27.98
N GLU A 531 18.91 10.88 -27.82
CA GLU A 531 19.24 12.06 -27.00
C GLU A 531 18.85 11.91 -25.51
N ALA A 532 18.37 10.72 -25.10
CA ALA A 532 17.89 10.51 -23.74
C ALA A 532 18.97 10.81 -22.69
N LYS A 533 18.52 11.53 -21.65
CA LYS A 533 19.22 11.79 -20.40
C LYS A 533 18.65 10.92 -19.27
N PHE A 534 19.51 10.40 -18.42
CA PHE A 534 19.12 9.53 -17.31
C PHE A 534 19.43 10.14 -15.94
N ILE A 535 18.45 10.12 -15.05
CA ILE A 535 18.67 10.48 -13.63
C ILE A 535 18.65 9.19 -12.83
N TYR A 536 19.81 8.75 -12.36
CA TYR A 536 19.92 7.58 -11.48
C TYR A 536 19.64 8.00 -10.05
N LEU A 537 18.43 7.69 -9.57
CA LEU A 537 18.05 7.90 -8.18
C LEU A 537 18.38 6.66 -7.34
N TYR A 538 19.29 6.83 -6.39
CA TYR A 538 19.72 5.81 -5.46
C TYR A 538 19.20 6.07 -4.05
N ARG A 539 18.77 5.01 -3.36
CA ARG A 539 18.36 5.05 -1.95
C ARG A 539 19.10 3.97 -1.17
N ASP A 540 19.51 4.34 0.05
CA ASP A 540 20.16 3.43 0.99
C ASP A 540 19.42 2.08 1.09
N PRO A 541 20.13 0.94 1.03
CA PRO A 541 19.50 -0.38 0.96
C PRO A 541 18.63 -0.70 2.16
N LYS A 542 19.00 -0.28 3.39
CA LYS A 542 18.19 -0.58 4.58
C LYS A 542 16.80 0.02 4.42
N GLN A 543 16.76 1.29 4.02
CA GLN A 543 15.51 2.00 3.79
C GLN A 543 14.76 1.48 2.56
N ASN A 544 15.48 1.23 1.46
CA ASN A 544 14.86 0.86 0.20
C ASN A 544 14.30 -0.57 0.25
N VAL A 545 15.08 -1.55 0.71
CA VAL A 545 14.64 -2.95 0.82
C VAL A 545 13.48 -3.06 1.80
N SER A 546 13.54 -2.38 2.96
CA SER A 546 12.41 -2.31 3.88
C SER A 546 11.15 -1.77 3.19
N SER A 547 11.27 -0.75 2.35
CA SER A 547 10.13 -0.21 1.61
C SER A 547 9.61 -1.15 0.50
N ILE A 548 10.45 -2.01 -0.06
CA ILE A 548 10.04 -3.05 -1.02
C ILE A 548 9.30 -4.18 -0.29
N ILE A 549 9.80 -4.62 0.87
CA ILE A 549 9.12 -5.60 1.76
C ILE A 549 7.72 -5.12 2.11
N GLU A 550 7.58 -3.86 2.56
CA GLU A 550 6.28 -3.24 2.79
C GLU A 550 5.39 -3.27 1.56
N GLY A 551 5.97 -3.04 0.38
CA GLY A 551 5.28 -3.08 -0.89
C GLY A 551 4.65 -4.44 -1.18
N TRP A 552 5.44 -5.51 -1.02
CA TRP A 552 4.99 -6.90 -1.13
C TRP A 552 3.88 -7.21 -0.12
N ARG A 553 4.12 -6.98 1.18
CA ARG A 553 3.12 -7.19 2.26
C ARG A 553 1.84 -6.39 2.04
N SER A 554 1.94 -5.21 1.45
CA SER A 554 0.79 -4.35 1.19
C SER A 554 -0.10 -4.85 0.06
N ARG A 555 0.42 -5.69 -0.84
CA ARG A 555 -0.21 -6.14 -2.10
C ARG A 555 -0.72 -5.00 -3.00
N ARG A 556 -0.22 -3.76 -2.81
CA ARG A 556 -0.60 -2.58 -3.63
C ARG A 556 0.18 -2.48 -4.94
N PHE A 557 1.24 -3.26 -5.11
CA PHE A 557 2.20 -3.14 -6.21
C PHE A 557 2.31 -4.44 -7.02
N VAL A 558 1.23 -5.22 -7.09
CA VAL A 558 1.13 -6.42 -7.93
C VAL A 558 1.30 -6.01 -9.38
N ALA A 559 2.38 -6.48 -10.00
CA ALA A 559 2.71 -6.21 -11.40
C ALA A 559 2.22 -7.34 -12.31
N TYR A 560 2.24 -8.58 -11.82
CA TYR A 560 1.79 -9.75 -12.58
C TYR A 560 0.91 -10.65 -11.71
N ARG A 561 -0.04 -11.31 -12.36
CA ARG A 561 -0.83 -12.39 -11.76
C ARG A 561 -0.60 -13.67 -12.56
N GLN A 562 -0.50 -14.80 -11.86
CA GLN A 562 -0.33 -16.12 -12.46
C GLN A 562 0.90 -16.18 -13.38
N VAL A 563 2.07 -15.79 -12.87
CA VAL A 563 3.33 -15.93 -13.62
C VAL A 563 3.63 -17.43 -13.77
N PRO A 564 3.86 -17.96 -14.98
CA PRO A 564 4.17 -19.38 -15.18
C PRO A 564 5.41 -19.80 -14.39
N GLY A 565 5.30 -20.88 -13.62
CA GLY A 565 6.39 -21.38 -12.75
C GLY A 565 6.52 -20.65 -11.41
N TRP A 566 5.67 -19.66 -11.12
CA TRP A 566 5.55 -19.07 -9.79
C TRP A 566 4.41 -19.76 -9.03
N PRO A 567 4.64 -20.29 -7.81
CA PRO A 567 3.61 -21.07 -7.11
C PRO A 567 2.48 -20.21 -6.51
N PHE A 568 2.64 -18.88 -6.48
CA PHE A 568 1.66 -17.97 -5.89
C PHE A 568 0.90 -17.14 -6.94
N GLN A 569 -0.28 -16.64 -6.60
CA GLN A 569 -1.15 -15.92 -7.52
C GLN A 569 -0.59 -14.57 -7.98
N GLU A 570 0.21 -13.90 -7.14
CA GLU A 570 0.62 -12.51 -7.34
C GLU A 570 2.15 -12.34 -7.27
N TRP A 571 2.67 -11.49 -8.16
CA TRP A 571 4.06 -11.01 -8.15
C TRP A 571 4.08 -9.48 -8.08
N SER A 572 4.86 -8.90 -7.15
CA SER A 572 4.98 -7.44 -7.01
C SER A 572 6.25 -6.88 -7.66
N PHE A 573 6.15 -5.65 -8.18
CA PHE A 573 7.24 -4.89 -8.82
C PHE A 573 7.83 -5.56 -10.09
N LEU A 574 9.10 -5.28 -10.41
CA LEU A 574 9.74 -5.83 -11.59
C LEU A 574 10.02 -7.34 -11.44
N LEU A 575 9.91 -8.07 -12.55
CA LEU A 575 10.49 -9.39 -12.73
C LEU A 575 12.00 -9.22 -12.97
N ALA A 576 12.78 -9.37 -11.90
CA ALA A 576 14.22 -9.34 -11.96
C ALA A 576 14.77 -10.64 -12.58
N PRO A 577 15.85 -10.59 -13.38
CA PRO A 577 16.51 -11.80 -13.86
C PRO A 577 16.79 -12.80 -12.73
N GLY A 578 16.48 -14.08 -12.95
CA GLY A 578 16.63 -15.15 -11.94
C GLY A 578 15.50 -15.25 -10.92
N TRP A 579 14.40 -14.51 -11.08
CA TRP A 579 13.27 -14.52 -10.15
C TRP A 579 12.65 -15.92 -9.92
N SER A 580 12.70 -16.81 -10.91
CA SER A 580 12.11 -18.15 -10.83
C SER A 580 12.75 -19.05 -9.77
N SER A 581 13.95 -18.69 -9.30
CA SER A 581 14.65 -19.41 -8.22
C SER A 581 14.22 -18.98 -6.80
N LEU A 582 13.26 -18.05 -6.68
CA LEU A 582 12.92 -17.40 -5.42
C LEU A 582 11.67 -17.98 -4.71
N GLU A 583 11.14 -19.11 -5.17
CA GLU A 583 9.86 -19.65 -4.70
C GLU A 583 9.81 -19.98 -3.21
N ASP A 584 10.91 -20.49 -2.66
CA ASP A 584 11.04 -20.86 -1.23
C ASP A 584 11.71 -19.75 -0.39
N TYR A 585 11.95 -18.57 -0.98
CA TYR A 585 12.62 -17.47 -0.29
C TYR A 585 11.62 -16.51 0.37
N SER A 586 12.04 -15.94 1.50
CA SER A 586 11.26 -14.91 2.20
C SER A 586 11.10 -13.65 1.35
N ILE A 587 10.06 -12.86 1.66
CA ILE A 587 9.83 -11.56 1.02
C ILE A 587 11.06 -10.65 1.12
N ALA A 588 11.81 -10.70 2.24
CA ALA A 588 13.04 -9.93 2.40
C ALA A 588 14.12 -10.31 1.38
N LYS A 589 14.29 -11.60 1.09
CA LYS A 589 15.24 -12.09 0.08
C LYS A 589 14.79 -11.72 -1.33
N ILE A 590 13.50 -11.84 -1.65
CA ILE A 590 12.94 -11.39 -2.93
C ILE A 590 13.15 -9.87 -3.12
N ALA A 591 12.84 -9.08 -2.09
CA ALA A 591 13.01 -7.63 -2.10
C ALA A 591 14.49 -7.22 -2.28
N THR A 592 15.40 -7.94 -1.61
CA THR A 592 16.85 -7.77 -1.76
C THR A 592 17.30 -8.09 -3.18
N HIS A 593 16.83 -9.19 -3.76
CA HIS A 593 17.14 -9.57 -5.14
C HIS A 593 16.65 -8.53 -6.15
N GLN A 594 15.44 -7.99 -5.97
CA GLN A 594 14.91 -6.92 -6.80
C GLN A 594 15.74 -5.63 -6.68
N TRP A 595 16.12 -5.23 -5.46
CA TRP A 595 16.99 -4.07 -5.23
C TRP A 595 18.37 -4.27 -5.87
N LYS A 596 19.00 -5.43 -5.64
CA LYS A 596 20.31 -5.78 -6.18
C LYS A 596 20.30 -5.76 -7.70
N SER A 597 19.31 -6.43 -8.31
CA SER A 597 19.17 -6.51 -9.76
C SER A 597 18.98 -5.14 -10.39
N ALA A 598 18.04 -4.33 -9.87
CA ALA A 598 17.79 -3.00 -10.43
C ALA A 598 19.04 -2.10 -10.39
N ASN A 599 19.71 -1.99 -9.23
CA ASN A 599 20.90 -1.14 -9.13
C ASN A 599 22.08 -1.69 -9.96
N SER A 600 22.26 -3.01 -10.01
CA SER A 600 23.34 -3.63 -10.80
C SER A 600 23.16 -3.37 -12.30
N TYR A 601 21.95 -3.51 -12.83
CA TYR A 601 21.65 -3.24 -14.23
C TYR A 601 21.77 -1.75 -14.57
N ILE A 602 21.25 -0.85 -13.72
CA ILE A 602 21.42 0.59 -13.92
C ILE A 602 22.91 0.93 -14.04
N MET A 603 23.74 0.47 -13.10
CA MET A 603 25.18 0.76 -13.12
C MET A 603 25.89 0.10 -14.30
N LYS A 604 25.52 -1.13 -14.67
CA LYS A 604 26.08 -1.82 -15.84
C LYS A 604 25.79 -1.04 -17.12
N ASP A 605 24.56 -0.57 -17.28
CA ASP A 605 24.12 0.06 -18.52
C ASP A 605 24.63 1.50 -18.61
N LEU A 606 24.59 2.27 -17.51
CA LEU A 606 25.10 3.66 -17.49
C LEU A 606 26.60 3.77 -17.73
N LYS A 607 27.39 2.74 -17.44
CA LYS A 607 28.83 2.70 -17.79
C LYS A 607 29.08 2.85 -19.30
N ASN A 608 28.10 2.47 -20.13
CA ASN A 608 28.18 2.57 -21.59
C ASN A 608 27.50 3.83 -22.13
N ILE A 609 26.98 4.70 -21.26
CA ILE A 609 26.32 5.96 -21.62
C ILE A 609 27.31 7.11 -21.37
N PRO A 610 27.45 8.09 -22.28
CA PRO A 610 28.29 9.26 -22.06
C PRO A 610 27.96 9.96 -20.73
N ALA A 611 28.97 10.38 -19.96
CA ALA A 611 28.76 11.00 -18.65
C ALA A 611 27.86 12.26 -18.70
N LYS A 612 27.86 12.99 -19.82
CA LYS A 612 26.96 14.15 -20.03
C LYS A 612 25.47 13.78 -20.14
N ASP A 613 25.16 12.52 -20.41
CA ASP A 613 23.80 12.02 -20.64
C ASP A 613 23.22 11.34 -19.38
N TRP A 614 23.93 11.34 -18.25
CA TRP A 614 23.34 10.88 -17.00
C TRP A 614 23.89 11.60 -15.77
N CYS A 615 23.11 11.62 -14.68
CA CYS A 615 23.59 12.11 -13.39
C CYS A 615 23.10 11.23 -12.24
N PHE A 616 23.87 11.23 -11.15
CA PHE A 616 23.56 10.49 -9.94
C PHE A 616 22.86 11.37 -8.89
N VAL A 617 21.85 10.83 -8.21
CA VAL A 617 21.13 11.49 -7.12
C VAL A 617 20.95 10.53 -5.95
N ARG A 618 21.41 10.90 -4.75
CA ARG A 618 21.02 10.19 -3.52
C ARG A 618 19.69 10.74 -3.01
N TYR A 619 18.77 9.83 -2.68
CA TYR A 619 17.48 10.17 -2.11
C TYR A 619 17.62 10.95 -0.78
N SER A 620 18.61 10.59 0.05
CA SER A 620 18.91 11.31 1.30
C SER A 620 19.20 12.79 1.05
N ASP A 621 19.99 13.08 0.02
CA ASP A 621 20.39 14.45 -0.30
C ASP A 621 19.21 15.24 -0.88
N LEU A 622 18.36 14.57 -1.68
CA LEU A 622 17.13 15.17 -2.23
C LEU A 622 16.17 15.59 -1.11
N VAL A 623 16.00 14.75 -0.09
CA VAL A 623 15.10 15.06 1.04
C VAL A 623 15.71 16.11 1.97
N ALA A 624 17.01 16.01 2.27
CA ALA A 624 17.67 16.93 3.18
C ALA A 624 17.91 18.32 2.56
N ASN A 625 18.19 18.38 1.25
CA ASN A 625 18.58 19.61 0.54
C ASN A 625 17.88 19.72 -0.83
N PRO A 626 16.54 19.76 -0.89
CA PRO A 626 15.78 19.69 -2.13
C PRO A 626 16.17 20.80 -3.12
N LYS A 627 16.28 22.06 -2.68
CA LYS A 627 16.70 23.18 -3.54
C LYS A 627 18.06 22.94 -4.21
N LYS A 628 19.05 22.47 -3.46
CA LYS A 628 20.41 22.18 -3.98
C LYS A 628 20.37 21.08 -5.04
N ILE A 629 19.68 19.98 -4.75
CA ILE A 629 19.64 18.82 -5.65
C ILE A 629 18.83 19.11 -6.90
N VAL A 630 17.65 19.73 -6.78
CA VAL A 630 16.82 20.10 -7.94
C VAL A 630 17.53 21.14 -8.80
N SER A 631 18.27 22.09 -8.20
CA SER A 631 19.11 23.04 -8.96
C SER A 631 20.19 22.32 -9.78
N ARG A 632 20.89 21.34 -9.19
CA ARG A 632 21.86 20.52 -9.94
C ARG A 632 21.22 19.77 -11.11
N ILE A 633 20.06 19.15 -10.88
CA ILE A 633 19.32 18.43 -11.92
C ILE A 633 18.88 19.39 -13.03
N SER A 634 18.36 20.58 -12.69
CA SER A 634 17.95 21.58 -13.68
C SER A 634 19.11 22.04 -14.57
N LYS A 635 20.33 22.20 -14.01
CA LYS A 635 21.52 22.53 -14.80
C LYS A 635 21.93 21.38 -15.73
N PHE A 636 21.98 20.17 -15.22
CA PHE A 636 22.27 18.96 -16.02
C PHE A 636 21.26 18.79 -17.17
N ALA A 637 19.98 18.95 -16.85
CA ALA A 637 18.89 18.81 -17.79
C ALA A 637 18.65 20.08 -18.62
N GLN A 638 19.34 21.19 -18.38
CA GLN A 638 19.11 22.48 -19.07
C GLN A 638 17.62 22.89 -19.01
N LEU A 639 17.09 22.99 -17.79
CA LEU A 639 15.70 23.36 -17.52
C LEU A 639 15.62 24.77 -16.92
N ASP A 640 14.62 25.53 -17.33
CA ASP A 640 14.37 26.88 -16.82
C ASP A 640 13.85 26.85 -15.38
N TRP A 641 14.46 27.68 -14.54
CA TRP A 641 14.09 27.84 -13.13
C TRP A 641 13.15 29.04 -12.95
N ASP A 642 11.90 28.79 -12.57
CA ASP A 642 10.92 29.84 -12.28
C ASP A 642 10.59 29.95 -10.79
N GLU A 643 9.81 30.97 -10.44
CA GLU A 643 9.41 31.23 -9.05
C GLU A 643 8.61 30.07 -8.43
N LYS A 644 7.79 29.36 -9.22
CA LYS A 644 6.99 28.24 -8.73
C LYS A 644 7.87 27.06 -8.31
N ILE A 645 8.93 26.77 -9.07
CA ILE A 645 9.94 25.80 -8.67
C ILE A 645 10.64 26.26 -7.39
N ASP A 646 11.07 27.53 -7.33
CA ASP A 646 11.78 28.07 -6.17
C ASP A 646 10.97 27.94 -4.88
N GLN A 647 9.70 28.33 -4.90
CA GLN A 647 8.78 28.22 -3.76
C GLN A 647 8.57 26.77 -3.32
N MET A 648 8.42 25.85 -4.28
CA MET A 648 8.20 24.43 -4.01
C MET A 648 9.40 23.78 -3.31
N VAL A 649 10.62 24.03 -3.80
CA VAL A 649 11.83 23.38 -3.26
C VAL A 649 12.43 24.12 -2.06
N SER A 650 11.95 25.33 -1.76
CA SER A 650 12.31 26.08 -0.55
C SER A 650 11.53 25.61 0.68
N ARG A 651 10.53 24.73 0.49
CA ARG A 651 9.80 24.03 1.56
C ARG A 651 10.21 22.55 1.57
N SER A 652 9.88 21.83 2.64
CA SER A 652 9.96 20.37 2.64
C SER A 652 9.06 19.80 1.54
N LEU A 653 9.61 18.89 0.71
CA LEU A 653 8.86 18.29 -0.37
C LEU A 653 7.67 17.46 0.18
N PRO A 654 6.50 17.48 -0.48
CA PRO A 654 5.32 16.78 0.00
C PRO A 654 5.52 15.26 0.00
N VAL A 655 4.80 14.57 0.89
CA VAL A 655 4.79 13.10 0.90
C VAL A 655 4.09 12.58 -0.36
N SER A 656 4.77 11.73 -1.12
CA SER A 656 4.22 11.18 -2.36
C SER A 656 2.99 10.30 -2.11
N HIS A 657 1.98 10.40 -2.99
CA HIS A 657 0.72 9.63 -2.94
C HIS A 657 0.94 8.10 -3.03
N MET A 658 2.08 7.66 -3.56
CA MET A 658 2.46 6.24 -3.65
C MET A 658 3.10 5.71 -2.37
N SER A 659 3.21 6.50 -1.31
CA SER A 659 3.75 6.08 -0.01
C SER A 659 2.78 5.11 0.68
N VAL A 660 3.31 4.00 1.21
CA VAL A 660 2.51 3.02 1.98
C VAL A 660 2.24 3.53 3.39
N SER A 661 3.22 4.23 3.97
CA SER A 661 3.14 4.95 5.24
C SER A 661 4.17 6.07 5.25
N ALA A 662 4.02 7.03 6.17
CA ALA A 662 4.79 8.27 6.23
C ALA A 662 6.32 8.01 6.17
N PRO A 663 7.09 8.84 5.43
CA PRO A 663 8.54 8.71 5.38
C PRO A 663 9.16 9.06 6.74
N SER A 664 10.05 8.19 7.24
CA SER A 664 10.91 8.48 8.39
C SER A 664 12.27 7.79 8.18
N PRO A 665 13.41 8.41 8.57
CA PRO A 665 14.73 7.80 8.48
C PRO A 665 14.81 6.46 9.23
N ASP A 666 14.08 6.30 10.32
CA ASP A 666 14.11 5.12 11.18
C ASP A 666 13.06 4.06 10.83
N LYS A 667 12.21 4.34 9.84
CA LYS A 667 11.13 3.43 9.43
C LYS A 667 11.59 2.01 9.13
N TRP A 668 12.80 1.84 8.61
CA TRP A 668 13.36 0.52 8.30
C TRP A 668 13.58 -0.34 9.54
N ARG A 669 13.67 0.26 10.74
CA ARG A 669 13.86 -0.46 12.01
C ARG A 669 12.74 -1.44 12.31
N LYS A 670 11.55 -1.24 11.73
CA LYS A 670 10.45 -2.20 11.87
C LYS A 670 10.74 -3.57 11.24
N ASN A 671 11.64 -3.61 10.26
CA ASN A 671 12.12 -4.83 9.60
C ASN A 671 13.59 -5.10 9.95
N VAL A 672 14.12 -4.54 11.06
CA VAL A 672 15.56 -4.57 11.38
C VAL A 672 16.17 -5.98 11.35
N GLN A 673 15.45 -6.98 11.87
CA GLN A 673 15.93 -8.36 11.89
C GLN A 673 16.12 -8.91 10.47
N GLU A 674 15.11 -8.74 9.60
CA GLU A 674 15.18 -9.17 8.20
C GLU A 674 16.26 -8.40 7.42
N ILE A 675 16.35 -7.08 7.64
CA ILE A 675 17.34 -6.23 6.96
C ILE A 675 18.75 -6.62 7.36
N ASN A 676 19.02 -6.85 8.66
CA ASN A 676 20.35 -7.22 9.14
C ASN A 676 20.83 -8.54 8.53
N GLN A 677 19.94 -9.50 8.30
CA GLN A 677 20.28 -10.78 7.66
C GLN A 677 20.71 -10.63 6.19
N ILE A 678 20.20 -9.63 5.48
CA ILE A 678 20.48 -9.41 4.05
C ILE A 678 21.53 -8.33 3.78
N LEU A 679 21.99 -7.61 4.82
CA LEU A 679 23.03 -6.57 4.70
C LEU A 679 24.33 -7.05 4.01
N PRO A 680 24.88 -8.24 4.31
CA PRO A 680 26.09 -8.70 3.64
C PRO A 680 25.92 -8.84 2.11
N GLU A 681 24.72 -9.15 1.63
CA GLU A 681 24.44 -9.36 0.20
C GLU A 681 24.34 -8.06 -0.60
N VAL A 682 23.98 -6.95 0.07
CA VAL A 682 23.85 -5.63 -0.58
C VAL A 682 25.17 -4.85 -0.57
N GLN A 683 26.09 -5.18 0.35
CA GLN A 683 27.36 -4.47 0.53
C GLN A 683 28.21 -4.36 -0.75
N PRO A 684 28.36 -5.41 -1.59
CA PRO A 684 29.13 -5.29 -2.84
C PRO A 684 28.54 -4.24 -3.80
N ILE A 685 27.21 -4.14 -3.85
CA ILE A 685 26.52 -3.15 -4.68
C ILE A 685 26.64 -1.75 -4.08
N MET A 686 26.58 -1.60 -2.75
CA MET A 686 26.83 -0.32 -2.08
C MET A 686 28.21 0.22 -2.44
N ASN A 687 29.25 -0.61 -2.31
CA ASN A 687 30.63 -0.24 -2.66
C ASN A 687 30.76 0.16 -4.14
N LEU A 688 30.00 -0.50 -5.03
CA LEU A 688 29.99 -0.16 -6.45
C LEU A 688 29.25 1.16 -6.73
N VAL A 689 28.16 1.44 -6.03
CA VAL A 689 27.43 2.72 -6.11
C VAL A 689 28.31 3.87 -5.62
N ASP A 690 29.02 3.67 -4.51
CA ASP A 690 29.92 4.69 -3.95
C ASP A 690 31.06 5.04 -4.93
N LYS A 691 31.57 4.06 -5.69
CA LYS A 691 32.51 4.30 -6.79
C LYS A 691 31.87 5.05 -7.96
N THR A 692 30.66 4.65 -8.36
CA THR A 692 29.91 5.26 -9.48
C THR A 692 29.56 6.73 -9.22
N GLN A 693 29.32 7.11 -7.97
CA GLN A 693 29.08 8.52 -7.60
C GLN A 693 30.21 9.44 -8.07
N ASN A 694 31.46 9.01 -7.96
CA ASN A 694 32.62 9.83 -8.32
C ASN A 694 32.79 10.03 -9.84
N SER A 695 32.16 9.17 -10.64
CA SER A 695 32.17 9.27 -12.12
C SER A 695 30.96 10.02 -12.71
N GLY A 696 29.93 10.28 -11.91
CA GLY A 696 28.67 10.91 -12.33
C GLY A 696 28.38 12.27 -11.67
N GLN A 697 29.38 12.85 -11.00
CA GLN A 697 29.46 14.27 -10.64
C GLN A 697 30.20 15.01 -11.74
#